data_AF-A0A1V1I385-F1
#
_entry.id   AF-A0A1V1I385-F1
#
_cell.length_a   1.000
_cell.length_b   1.000
_cell.length_c   1.000
_cell.angle_alpha   90.00
_cell.angle_beta   90.00
_cell.angle_gamma   90.00
#
_symmetry.space_group_name_H-M   'P 1'
#
loop_
_entity.id
_entity.type
_entity.pdbx_description
1 polymer ?
#
loop_
_entity_poly.entity_id
_entity_poly.type
_entity_poly.pdbx_seq_one_letter_code
_entity_poly.pdbx_strand_id
1 'polypeptide(L)'
;MRKSIKKLSAYSIAVGLLLCTSIISNAQGINNTKYETYKKTQPKTVIINEDLPEEVKSDIQNSMNLDYLKKKTDSKYEIAYAHCDGTYSYISKSENLNDAIEICKQQQNNKSNDIPVVINEDGLVVYATEGIGRIVKIINGSATNSTEYTAYLYKNKNLTSPEHTYINHAYIDDVPIIEDLGDIVKIEVSGYTGYIKKQEDDGSLNIITVPINQVNNLSHYTVNNNNELVHAISSDITSAPKYSYQILGPAPNFMKVNTRYYSYDGNYFYTDINKLISDAKLDNHNNAINSNNPYYNYYQYLPGRSKTSYTADDINRYFEQYTPSDSLLRNTGRYFIKAQNEYGTNAALLIGIAMNESDRGTSNLAKTKFNVFGTNAKDGYVEGADKFSSIEECIIRVSNYSFSNGYFNPKSWKYNSSSLGNKSLGANVRYASDPFWSEKAISRMYQLDKFLGGDTGLKDYNRYLLGMYINETSIKNTLNKELYSILPQNTRTKNTCKGQVGDTTIVLNEKDNNYNIRPDRIVSITETNINGDGTYLWDIDGVVNKNNIKIINEKSDPNTDFINHWAKSYIIDGMNKGWVDTTNIFKPENFITRAEFIKIVNRAFNITQIGEESFSDVNPGDWFYDEVRIATNAGYINGRGNGIFAPYDPITRQEAAKIIGYITNKIDYNFTYLSTFNDGNSVLDWAKPYVEGVLKAGYMNGYAEDNTFKPSDNIKRAEAVTILSRAKML
;
A
#
# COMPACT_ATOMS: atom_id res chain seq x y z
N MET A 1 14.65 -12.79 -69.39
CA MET A 1 15.70 -12.34 -70.34
C MET A 1 16.99 -12.10 -69.58
N ARG A 2 18.05 -12.84 -69.97
CA ARG A 2 19.47 -12.45 -70.10
C ARG A 2 20.13 -11.47 -69.08
N LYS A 3 21.18 -12.00 -68.44
CA LYS A 3 22.58 -11.50 -68.28
C LYS A 3 22.75 -10.06 -67.75
N SER A 4 23.59 -9.81 -66.74
CA SER A 4 25.04 -10.00 -66.88
C SER A 4 25.83 -10.08 -65.56
N ILE A 5 26.88 -10.88 -65.68
CA ILE A 5 28.03 -11.12 -64.80
C ILE A 5 29.05 -9.99 -64.97
N LYS A 6 29.82 -9.68 -63.90
CA LYS A 6 31.28 -9.36 -63.82
C LYS A 6 31.48 -8.43 -62.61
N LYS A 7 32.48 -8.55 -61.73
CA LYS A 7 33.70 -9.35 -61.64
C LYS A 7 34.19 -9.22 -60.18
N LEU A 8 34.65 -10.32 -59.57
CA LEU A 8 35.57 -10.29 -58.44
C LEU A 8 36.96 -9.82 -58.92
N SER A 9 37.64 -9.01 -58.10
CA SER A 9 39.10 -9.05 -57.99
C SER A 9 39.52 -8.67 -56.57
N ALA A 10 40.15 -9.61 -55.89
CA ALA A 10 40.98 -9.37 -54.73
C ALA A 10 42.26 -8.62 -55.16
N TYR A 11 42.62 -7.56 -54.44
CA TYR A 11 43.92 -7.37 -53.79
C TYR A 11 43.97 -5.97 -53.13
N SER A 12 44.15 -5.99 -51.81
CA SER A 12 44.87 -5.06 -50.93
C SER A 12 44.81 -3.54 -51.17
N ILE A 13 44.48 -2.79 -50.13
CA ILE A 13 45.40 -1.87 -49.43
C ILE A 13 44.76 -1.43 -48.11
N ALA A 14 45.54 -1.63 -47.04
CA ALA A 14 45.29 -1.18 -45.70
C ALA A 14 45.25 0.35 -45.63
N VAL A 15 44.12 0.94 -45.25
CA VAL A 15 44.05 2.28 -44.61
C VAL A 15 42.80 2.27 -43.72
N GLY A 16 42.97 2.46 -42.42
CA GLY A 16 41.88 2.52 -41.45
C GLY A 16 42.19 1.95 -40.06
N LEU A 17 43.43 1.51 -39.82
CA LEU A 17 43.91 1.04 -38.51
C LEU A 17 45.16 1.85 -38.13
N LEU A 18 44.99 3.17 -37.95
CA LEU A 18 46.01 4.07 -37.40
C LEU A 18 45.33 5.41 -37.13
N LEU A 19 44.79 5.57 -35.92
CA LEU A 19 44.68 6.81 -35.13
C LEU A 19 43.90 6.50 -33.83
N CYS A 20 44.43 5.56 -33.03
CA CYS A 20 44.17 5.43 -31.59
C CYS A 20 45.29 4.59 -30.99
N THR A 21 46.53 5.00 -31.25
CA THR A 21 47.69 4.52 -30.51
C THR A 21 48.23 5.70 -29.75
N SER A 22 48.24 5.57 -28.42
CA SER A 22 48.84 6.42 -27.38
C SER A 22 47.93 7.39 -26.61
N ILE A 23 47.00 6.82 -25.82
CA ILE A 23 46.72 7.34 -24.46
C ILE A 23 46.65 6.14 -23.50
N ILE A 24 47.77 5.44 -23.34
CA ILE A 24 48.02 4.71 -22.11
C ILE A 24 49.28 5.35 -21.56
N SER A 25 49.13 6.40 -20.74
CA SER A 25 50.21 6.78 -19.84
C SER A 25 50.29 5.67 -18.79
N ASN A 26 51.17 4.69 -19.03
CA ASN A 26 51.54 3.73 -18.01
C ASN A 26 51.94 4.48 -16.73
N ALA A 27 51.58 3.91 -15.58
CA ALA A 27 51.78 4.41 -14.22
C ALA A 27 53.28 4.58 -13.82
N GLN A 28 54.07 5.29 -14.61
CA GLN A 28 55.43 5.68 -14.24
C GLN A 28 55.35 6.98 -13.43
N GLY A 29 55.40 6.86 -12.09
CA GLY A 29 55.62 8.00 -11.19
C GLY A 29 54.84 8.02 -9.88
N ILE A 30 53.87 7.13 -9.66
CA ILE A 30 53.09 7.08 -8.40
C ILE A 30 53.61 5.93 -7.53
N ASN A 31 54.34 6.26 -6.46
CA ASN A 31 54.92 5.26 -5.55
C ASN A 31 53.89 4.58 -4.61
N ASN A 32 52.70 5.18 -4.41
CA ASN A 32 51.63 4.60 -3.59
C ASN A 32 50.30 4.62 -4.36
N THR A 33 49.90 3.46 -4.89
CA THR A 33 48.66 3.28 -5.64
C THR A 33 47.42 3.22 -4.74
N LYS A 34 47.56 2.92 -3.45
CA LYS A 34 46.41 2.79 -2.53
C LYS A 34 45.83 4.15 -2.19
N TYR A 35 44.53 4.34 -2.36
CA TYR A 35 43.85 5.58 -1.98
C TYR A 35 43.74 5.73 -0.45
N GLU A 36 43.78 6.98 -0.01
CA GLU A 36 43.40 7.35 1.35
C GLU A 36 41.95 7.85 1.33
N THR A 37 41.12 7.33 2.23
CA THR A 37 39.74 7.76 2.41
C THR A 37 39.66 8.83 3.50
N TYR A 38 38.81 9.83 3.33
CA TYR A 38 38.56 10.88 4.32
C TYR A 38 37.10 11.34 4.27
N LYS A 39 36.66 12.04 5.32
CA LYS A 39 35.35 12.70 5.38
C LYS A 39 35.53 14.20 5.25
N LYS A 40 34.71 14.85 4.41
CA LYS A 40 34.68 16.32 4.34
C LYS A 40 34.13 16.89 5.65
N THR A 41 34.74 17.97 6.12
CA THR A 41 34.31 18.66 7.35
C THR A 41 32.94 19.29 7.11
N GLN A 42 31.93 18.85 7.86
CA GLN A 42 30.61 19.45 7.81
C GLN A 42 30.58 20.79 8.58
N PRO A 43 29.73 21.76 8.18
CA PRO A 43 29.52 22.97 8.98
C PRO A 43 29.07 22.62 10.40
N LYS A 44 29.55 23.37 11.41
CA LYS A 44 29.27 23.09 12.84
C LYS A 44 27.78 23.07 13.21
N THR A 45 26.93 23.72 12.42
CA THR A 45 25.48 23.73 12.60
C THR A 45 24.81 23.27 11.32
N VAL A 46 24.39 22.01 11.29
CA VAL A 46 23.50 21.48 10.26
C VAL A 46 22.08 21.73 10.75
N ILE A 47 21.42 22.77 10.23
CA ILE A 47 20.01 23.04 10.55
C ILE A 47 19.18 22.16 9.63
N ILE A 48 18.64 21.07 10.17
CA ILE A 48 17.62 20.26 9.49
C ILE A 48 16.26 20.78 9.94
N ASN A 49 15.32 20.92 9.01
CA ASN A 49 13.98 21.38 9.33
C ASN A 49 13.32 20.45 10.36
N GLU A 50 12.91 21.02 11.50
CA GLU A 50 12.31 20.28 12.62
C GLU A 50 10.94 19.67 12.27
N ASP A 51 10.24 20.23 11.28
CA ASP A 51 8.94 19.73 10.81
C ASP A 51 9.06 18.47 9.93
N LEU A 52 10.26 18.04 9.55
CA LEU A 52 10.45 16.81 8.77
C LEU A 52 10.21 15.56 9.63
N PRO A 53 9.74 14.44 9.04
CA PRO A 53 9.69 13.16 9.74
C PRO A 53 11.07 12.71 10.21
N GLU A 54 11.15 12.06 11.38
CA GLU A 54 12.42 11.60 11.97
C GLU A 54 13.23 10.67 11.06
N GLU A 55 12.55 9.83 10.27
CA GLU A 55 13.22 8.99 9.27
C GLU A 55 13.97 9.84 8.23
N VAL A 56 13.34 10.89 7.71
CA VAL A 56 13.95 11.80 6.72
C VAL A 56 15.12 12.56 7.33
N LYS A 57 15.00 13.00 8.59
CA LYS A 57 16.12 13.63 9.31
C LYS A 57 17.31 12.69 9.44
N SER A 58 17.07 11.43 9.80
CA SER A 58 18.10 10.40 9.89
C SER A 58 18.75 10.13 8.53
N ASP A 59 17.97 10.01 7.46
CA ASP A 59 18.46 9.72 6.11
C ASP A 59 19.36 10.84 5.60
N ILE A 60 18.97 12.11 5.81
CA ILE A 60 19.80 13.27 5.52
C ILE A 60 21.11 13.24 6.32
N GLN A 61 21.04 12.95 7.62
CA GLN A 61 22.26 12.88 8.44
C GLN A 61 23.21 11.78 7.96
N ASN A 62 22.67 10.63 7.53
CA ASN A 62 23.47 9.53 7.03
C ASN A 62 24.07 9.85 5.65
N SER A 63 23.33 10.52 4.75
CA SER A 63 23.85 10.93 3.43
C SER A 63 24.97 11.97 3.52
N MET A 64 25.03 12.76 4.61
CA MET A 64 26.15 13.68 4.87
C MET A 64 27.44 12.97 5.31
N ASN A 65 27.38 11.69 5.63
CA ASN A 65 28.50 10.91 6.17
C ASN A 65 29.31 10.18 5.07
N LEU A 66 29.35 10.75 3.86
CA LEU A 66 30.06 10.18 2.70
C LEU A 66 31.57 10.11 2.91
N ASP A 67 32.13 9.03 2.37
CA ASP A 67 33.57 8.82 2.24
C ASP A 67 34.07 9.36 0.90
N TYR A 68 35.20 10.05 0.94
CA TYR A 68 35.86 10.67 -0.20
C TYR A 68 37.26 10.10 -0.37
N LEU A 69 37.68 9.92 -1.61
CA LEU A 69 39.01 9.41 -1.95
C LEU A 69 39.97 10.57 -2.25
N LYS A 70 41.11 10.62 -1.56
CA LYS A 70 42.18 11.57 -1.90
C LYS A 70 42.76 11.22 -3.27
N LYS A 71 42.52 12.09 -4.25
CA LYS A 71 43.02 11.95 -5.62
C LYS A 71 44.52 11.75 -5.66
N LYS A 72 44.97 10.95 -6.64
CA LYS A 72 46.39 10.65 -6.88
C LYS A 72 47.03 11.60 -7.89
N THR A 73 46.20 12.32 -8.64
CA THR A 73 46.54 13.18 -9.77
C THR A 73 45.57 14.35 -9.85
N ASP A 74 45.96 15.42 -10.54
CA ASP A 74 45.10 16.60 -10.78
C ASP A 74 44.09 16.40 -11.93
N SER A 75 43.90 15.16 -12.38
CA SER A 75 43.04 14.84 -13.52
C SER A 75 41.58 14.79 -13.11
N LYS A 76 40.68 15.21 -14.02
CA LYS A 76 39.23 15.20 -13.76
C LYS A 76 38.70 13.83 -13.35
N TYR A 77 39.24 12.76 -13.95
CA TYR A 77 38.82 11.39 -13.66
C TYR A 77 40.03 10.48 -13.39
N GLU A 78 39.88 9.60 -12.43
CA GLU A 78 40.83 8.51 -12.15
C GLU A 78 40.13 7.17 -12.27
N ILE A 79 40.85 6.16 -12.75
CA ILE A 79 40.39 4.78 -12.84
C ILE A 79 41.09 4.01 -11.73
N ALA A 80 40.32 3.23 -10.97
CA ALA A 80 40.82 2.46 -9.84
C ALA A 80 40.16 1.07 -9.75
N TYR A 81 40.77 0.15 -9.02
CA TYR A 81 40.09 -1.04 -8.53
C TYR A 81 39.47 -0.76 -7.16
N ALA A 82 38.20 -1.11 -6.98
CA ALA A 82 37.50 -1.17 -5.71
C ALA A 82 37.57 -2.60 -5.16
N HIS A 83 38.17 -2.75 -3.97
CA HIS A 83 38.40 -4.04 -3.32
C HIS A 83 37.27 -4.38 -2.34
N CYS A 84 37.09 -5.68 -2.04
CA CYS A 84 36.06 -6.16 -1.11
C CYS A 84 36.29 -5.74 0.35
N ASP A 85 37.50 -5.31 0.71
CA ASP A 85 37.83 -4.77 2.04
C ASP A 85 37.49 -3.27 2.18
N GLY A 86 36.84 -2.68 1.16
CA GLY A 86 36.49 -1.26 1.12
C GLY A 86 37.60 -0.34 0.62
N THR A 87 38.79 -0.87 0.30
CA THR A 87 39.92 -0.06 -0.17
C THR A 87 39.94 0.10 -1.69
N TYR A 88 40.75 1.04 -2.18
CA TYR A 88 40.89 1.33 -3.61
C TYR A 88 42.36 1.39 -4.04
N SER A 89 42.65 0.99 -5.27
CA SER A 89 44.00 1.11 -5.88
C SER A 89 43.97 1.76 -7.26
N TYR A 90 44.84 2.76 -7.47
CA TYR A 90 44.97 3.53 -8.69
C TYR A 90 45.44 2.69 -9.88
N ILE A 91 44.80 2.90 -11.03
CA ILE A 91 45.16 2.28 -12.32
C ILE A 91 45.64 3.34 -13.32
N SER A 92 44.79 4.33 -13.61
CA SER A 92 45.03 5.31 -14.68
C SER A 92 44.21 6.59 -14.45
N LYS A 93 44.28 7.54 -15.38
CA LYS A 93 43.56 8.82 -15.36
C LYS A 93 43.00 9.20 -16.72
N SER A 94 42.03 10.12 -16.73
CA SER A 94 41.42 10.67 -17.94
C SER A 94 40.86 12.07 -17.67
N GLU A 95 40.87 12.93 -18.70
CA GLU A 95 40.22 14.25 -18.65
C GLU A 95 38.75 14.22 -19.09
N ASN A 96 38.28 13.08 -19.61
CA ASN A 96 36.93 12.88 -20.13
C ASN A 96 36.26 11.67 -19.47
N LEU A 97 34.98 11.81 -19.07
CA LEU A 97 34.22 10.77 -18.38
C LEU A 97 34.00 9.53 -19.27
N ASN A 98 33.62 9.72 -20.54
CA ASN A 98 33.35 8.61 -21.44
C ASN A 98 34.64 7.81 -21.73
N ASP A 99 35.76 8.50 -21.92
CA ASP A 99 37.06 7.84 -22.07
C ASP A 99 37.45 7.08 -20.80
N ALA A 100 37.21 7.67 -19.61
CA ALA A 100 37.45 7.01 -18.33
C ALA A 100 36.61 5.74 -18.18
N ILE A 101 35.33 5.78 -18.57
CA ILE A 101 34.41 4.64 -18.55
C ILE A 101 34.88 3.54 -19.50
N GLU A 102 35.31 3.89 -20.72
CA GLU A 102 35.83 2.89 -21.67
C GLU A 102 37.13 2.25 -21.18
N ILE A 103 38.06 3.02 -20.61
CA ILE A 103 39.26 2.49 -19.95
C ILE A 103 38.86 1.56 -18.80
N CYS A 104 37.89 1.98 -17.97
CA CYS A 104 37.39 1.22 -16.83
C CYS A 104 36.81 -0.13 -17.25
N LYS A 105 35.96 -0.17 -18.28
CA LYS A 105 35.41 -1.42 -18.85
C LYS A 105 36.49 -2.38 -19.35
N GLN A 106 37.60 -1.85 -19.91
CA GLN A 106 38.72 -2.68 -20.37
C GLN A 106 39.50 -3.34 -19.21
N GLN A 107 39.37 -2.82 -17.98
CA GLN A 107 40.00 -3.41 -16.79
C GLN A 107 39.17 -4.54 -16.15
N GLN A 108 37.95 -4.79 -16.65
CA GLN A 108 37.09 -5.86 -16.15
C GLN A 108 37.78 -7.21 -16.34
N ASN A 109 38.09 -7.89 -15.25
CA ASN A 109 38.71 -9.21 -15.27
C ASN A 109 37.85 -10.18 -14.45
N ASN A 110 37.18 -11.11 -15.14
CA ASN A 110 36.28 -12.12 -14.55
C ASN A 110 36.95 -13.09 -13.57
N LYS A 111 38.25 -12.92 -13.25
CA LYS A 111 39.00 -13.71 -12.27
C LYS A 111 39.26 -12.99 -10.95
N SER A 112 39.04 -11.67 -10.85
CA SER A 112 39.17 -10.90 -9.60
C SER A 112 37.80 -10.53 -9.05
N ASN A 113 37.68 -10.45 -7.72
CA ASN A 113 36.51 -9.87 -7.03
C ASN A 113 36.59 -8.32 -6.97
N ASP A 114 37.65 -7.74 -7.53
CA ASP A 114 37.82 -6.30 -7.62
C ASP A 114 36.97 -5.72 -8.74
N ILE A 115 36.38 -4.57 -8.47
CA ILE A 115 35.49 -3.89 -9.42
C ILE A 115 36.19 -2.64 -9.93
N PRO A 116 36.47 -2.52 -11.23
CA PRO A 116 36.91 -1.28 -11.84
C PRO A 116 35.90 -0.14 -11.62
N VAL A 117 36.41 1.02 -11.21
CA VAL A 117 35.62 2.23 -10.95
C VAL A 117 36.22 3.48 -11.58
N VAL A 118 35.39 4.50 -11.77
CA VAL A 118 35.81 5.86 -12.12
C VAL A 118 35.55 6.81 -10.94
N ILE A 119 36.57 7.57 -10.57
CA ILE A 119 36.57 8.53 -9.48
C ILE A 119 36.67 9.94 -10.06
N ASN A 120 35.72 10.83 -9.76
CA ASN A 120 35.70 12.21 -10.26
C ASN A 120 36.69 13.13 -9.52
N GLU A 121 36.69 14.43 -9.79
CA GLU A 121 37.60 15.42 -9.16
C GLU A 121 37.36 15.62 -7.66
N ASP A 122 36.14 15.38 -7.19
CA ASP A 122 35.77 15.45 -5.77
C ASP A 122 36.22 14.23 -4.96
N GLY A 123 36.73 13.19 -5.61
CA GLY A 123 37.07 11.92 -4.96
C GLY A 123 35.86 10.99 -4.75
N LEU A 124 34.78 11.18 -5.52
CA LEU A 124 33.57 10.35 -5.49
C LEU A 124 33.60 9.31 -6.61
N VAL A 125 33.11 8.10 -6.32
CA VAL A 125 32.91 7.07 -7.34
C VAL A 125 31.65 7.38 -8.15
N VAL A 126 31.82 7.68 -9.43
CA VAL A 126 30.74 8.11 -10.34
C VAL A 126 30.40 7.07 -11.41
N TYR A 127 31.14 5.96 -11.45
CA TYR A 127 30.89 4.80 -12.29
C TYR A 127 31.56 3.57 -11.69
N ALA A 128 30.91 2.42 -11.81
CA ALA A 128 31.48 1.10 -11.56
C ALA A 128 30.99 0.14 -12.65
N THR A 129 31.81 -0.81 -13.05
CA THR A 129 31.39 -1.85 -14.02
C THR A 129 30.26 -2.73 -13.47
N GLU A 130 30.26 -2.95 -12.15
CA GLU A 130 29.20 -3.62 -11.40
C GLU A 130 28.89 -2.80 -10.13
N GLY A 131 27.71 -2.19 -10.07
CA GLY A 131 27.37 -1.31 -8.95
C GLY A 131 25.87 -1.04 -8.80
N ILE A 132 25.55 -0.48 -7.64
CA ILE A 132 24.25 0.05 -7.27
C ILE A 132 24.32 1.57 -7.33
N GLY A 133 23.25 2.19 -7.79
CA GLY A 133 23.09 3.63 -7.77
C GLY A 133 22.76 4.09 -6.36
N ARG A 134 23.50 5.07 -5.85
CA ARG A 134 23.17 5.78 -4.62
C ARG A 134 22.56 7.14 -4.96
N ILE A 135 21.29 7.33 -4.68
CA ILE A 135 20.59 8.60 -4.89
C ILE A 135 21.01 9.57 -3.78
N VAL A 136 21.83 10.56 -4.15
CA VAL A 136 22.34 11.57 -3.21
C VAL A 136 22.55 12.87 -3.96
N LYS A 137 22.10 13.98 -3.39
CA LYS A 137 22.32 15.30 -3.98
C LYS A 137 23.64 15.90 -3.50
N ILE A 138 24.62 15.99 -4.41
CA ILE A 138 25.95 16.56 -4.15
C ILE A 138 26.02 17.97 -4.75
N ILE A 139 26.32 18.98 -3.94
CA ILE A 139 26.49 20.38 -4.36
C ILE A 139 27.89 20.82 -3.95
N ASN A 140 28.67 21.36 -4.90
CA ASN A 140 30.07 21.75 -4.67
C ASN A 140 30.87 20.64 -3.97
N GLY A 141 30.68 19.40 -4.44
CA GLY A 141 31.38 18.22 -3.92
C GLY A 141 30.94 17.71 -2.56
N SER A 142 29.88 18.25 -1.93
CA SER A 142 29.38 17.79 -0.62
C SER A 142 27.91 17.41 -0.68
N ALA A 143 27.50 16.35 0.04
CA ALA A 143 26.08 16.01 0.18
C ALA A 143 25.30 17.14 0.87
N THR A 144 24.14 17.47 0.32
CA THR A 144 23.26 18.50 0.87
C THR A 144 22.47 17.97 2.06
N ASN A 145 22.15 18.88 2.99
CA ASN A 145 21.26 18.62 4.12
C ASN A 145 19.79 19.02 3.85
N SER A 146 19.49 19.48 2.62
CA SER A 146 18.19 20.03 2.24
C SER A 146 17.34 19.03 1.48
N THR A 147 16.03 19.06 1.72
CA THR A 147 15.01 18.33 0.97
C THR A 147 14.51 19.10 -0.25
N GLU A 148 15.02 20.31 -0.55
CA GLU A 148 14.52 21.15 -1.65
C GLU A 148 14.80 20.60 -3.06
N TYR A 149 15.69 19.63 -3.17
CA TYR A 149 16.19 19.13 -4.44
C TYR A 149 15.53 17.82 -4.84
N THR A 150 14.94 17.82 -6.02
CA THR A 150 14.38 16.63 -6.67
C THR A 150 15.15 16.29 -7.94
N ALA A 151 15.31 15.01 -8.23
CA ALA A 151 15.80 14.52 -9.50
C ALA A 151 14.63 14.06 -10.39
N TYR A 152 14.62 14.51 -11.64
CA TYR A 152 13.60 14.10 -12.61
C TYR A 152 13.94 12.78 -13.28
N LEU A 153 12.92 11.95 -13.50
CA LEU A 153 13.02 10.69 -14.24
C LEU A 153 12.32 10.79 -15.60
N TYR A 154 13.07 10.49 -16.64
CA TYR A 154 12.67 10.66 -18.03
C TYR A 154 12.39 9.32 -18.71
N LYS A 155 11.49 9.36 -19.69
CA LYS A 155 11.05 8.19 -20.46
C LYS A 155 12.11 7.66 -21.43
N ASN A 156 13.03 8.53 -21.83
CA ASN A 156 14.08 8.19 -22.80
C ASN A 156 15.40 8.88 -22.46
N LYS A 157 16.48 8.35 -23.02
CA LYS A 157 17.85 8.83 -22.83
C LYS A 157 18.12 10.26 -23.32
N ASN A 158 17.20 10.85 -24.09
CA ASN A 158 17.34 12.24 -24.56
C ASN A 158 16.75 13.24 -23.56
N LEU A 159 16.26 12.79 -22.40
CA LEU A 159 15.70 13.62 -21.33
C LEU A 159 14.56 14.54 -21.81
N THR A 160 13.74 14.08 -22.76
CA THR A 160 12.69 14.91 -23.33
C THR A 160 11.58 15.23 -22.31
N SER A 161 11.27 16.50 -22.13
CA SER A 161 10.10 16.94 -21.37
C SER A 161 8.77 16.63 -22.09
N PRO A 162 7.66 16.43 -21.35
CA PRO A 162 7.63 16.35 -19.90
C PRO A 162 8.23 15.02 -19.40
N GLU A 163 8.90 15.11 -18.26
CA GLU A 163 9.37 13.97 -17.48
C GLU A 163 8.21 13.06 -17.03
N HIS A 164 8.53 11.81 -16.71
CA HIS A 164 7.54 10.89 -16.17
C HIS A 164 7.19 11.21 -14.73
N THR A 165 8.22 11.30 -13.88
CA THR A 165 8.08 11.55 -12.44
C THR A 165 9.34 12.23 -11.90
N TYR A 166 9.38 12.43 -10.59
CA TYR A 166 10.48 13.02 -9.84
C TYR A 166 10.67 12.27 -8.51
N ILE A 167 11.90 12.22 -8.03
CA ILE A 167 12.28 11.60 -6.75
C ILE A 167 13.13 12.55 -5.92
N ASN A 168 13.19 12.34 -4.60
CA ASN A 168 14.02 13.12 -3.70
C ASN A 168 14.96 12.22 -2.91
N HIS A 169 16.23 12.63 -2.84
CA HIS A 169 17.33 11.90 -2.22
C HIS A 169 17.17 11.66 -0.72
N ALA A 170 16.33 12.45 -0.05
CA ALA A 170 16.08 12.31 1.37
C ALA A 170 15.13 11.14 1.75
N TYR A 171 14.62 10.39 0.77
CA TYR A 171 13.64 9.31 0.99
C TYR A 171 14.07 7.95 0.42
N ILE A 172 15.22 7.90 -0.26
CA ILE A 172 15.75 6.69 -0.89
C ILE A 172 17.26 6.81 -1.02
N ASP A 173 17.98 5.74 -0.68
CA ASP A 173 19.43 5.67 -0.89
C ASP A 173 19.77 4.80 -2.12
N ASP A 174 19.16 3.64 -2.32
CA ASP A 174 19.55 2.67 -3.36
C ASP A 174 18.61 2.51 -4.55
N VAL A 175 19.19 2.36 -5.74
CA VAL A 175 18.50 1.97 -6.98
C VAL A 175 19.38 1.04 -7.85
N PRO A 176 18.81 0.03 -8.53
CA PRO A 176 19.53 -0.74 -9.55
C PRO A 176 19.97 0.15 -10.71
N ILE A 177 21.23 0.01 -11.13
CA ILE A 177 21.71 0.59 -12.39
C ILE A 177 21.49 -0.44 -13.51
N ILE A 178 20.59 -0.11 -14.43
CA ILE A 178 20.28 -0.92 -15.60
C ILE A 178 21.29 -0.61 -16.71
N GLU A 179 21.54 0.67 -16.98
CA GLU A 179 22.48 1.12 -18.01
C GLU A 179 23.12 2.43 -17.56
N ASP A 180 24.44 2.57 -17.68
CA ASP A 180 25.16 3.82 -17.41
C ASP A 180 25.78 4.35 -18.70
N LEU A 181 25.30 5.51 -19.15
CA LEU A 181 25.67 6.18 -20.40
C LEU A 181 26.62 7.38 -20.14
N GLY A 182 27.29 7.42 -18.97
CA GLY A 182 28.11 8.55 -18.56
C GLY A 182 27.27 9.58 -17.81
N ASP A 183 26.83 10.63 -18.51
CA ASP A 183 26.08 11.75 -17.92
C ASP A 183 24.61 11.38 -17.59
N ILE A 184 24.14 10.23 -18.09
CA ILE A 184 22.77 9.76 -17.96
C ILE A 184 22.80 8.30 -17.53
N VAL A 185 21.95 7.93 -16.57
CA VAL A 185 21.84 6.56 -16.05
C VAL A 185 20.41 6.09 -16.17
N LYS A 186 20.19 4.86 -16.64
CA LYS A 186 18.91 4.17 -16.59
C LYS A 186 18.82 3.40 -15.28
N ILE A 187 17.80 3.69 -14.49
CA ILE A 187 17.58 3.10 -13.16
C ILE A 187 16.16 2.54 -13.04
N GLU A 188 15.95 1.69 -12.03
CA GLU A 188 14.62 1.28 -11.58
C GLU A 188 14.35 1.81 -10.17
N VAL A 189 13.19 2.43 -9.96
CA VAL A 189 12.79 2.95 -8.65
C VAL A 189 11.28 2.91 -8.50
N SER A 190 10.80 2.26 -7.44
CA SER A 190 9.37 2.19 -7.08
C SER A 190 8.47 1.87 -8.30
N GLY A 191 8.84 0.81 -9.02
CA GLY A 191 8.15 0.28 -10.20
C GLY A 191 8.39 1.02 -11.51
N TYR A 192 9.14 2.12 -11.51
CA TYR A 192 9.45 2.86 -12.72
C TYR A 192 10.89 2.65 -13.17
N THR A 193 11.03 2.15 -14.40
CA THR A 193 12.30 2.08 -15.11
C THR A 193 12.44 3.29 -16.04
N GLY A 194 13.42 4.15 -15.79
CA GLY A 194 13.60 5.41 -16.52
C GLY A 194 15.02 5.95 -16.45
N TYR A 195 15.23 7.13 -17.03
CA TYR A 195 16.54 7.77 -17.12
C TYR A 195 16.65 8.95 -16.16
N ILE A 196 17.75 9.02 -15.41
CA ILE A 196 18.12 10.12 -14.52
C ILE A 196 19.38 10.81 -15.05
N LYS A 197 19.46 12.13 -14.94
CA LYS A 197 20.67 12.89 -15.24
C LYS A 197 21.64 12.78 -14.06
N LYS A 198 22.88 12.36 -14.32
CA LYS A 198 23.90 12.16 -13.28
C LYS A 198 24.37 13.48 -12.69
N GLN A 199 24.71 14.42 -13.55
CA GLN A 199 25.19 15.77 -13.19
C GLN A 199 24.31 16.83 -13.85
N GLU A 200 23.87 17.81 -13.07
CA GLU A 200 23.12 18.97 -13.56
C GLU A 200 24.03 20.05 -14.18
N ASP A 201 23.44 21.02 -14.87
CA ASP A 201 24.20 22.10 -15.55
C ASP A 201 24.95 23.01 -14.55
N ASP A 202 24.51 23.02 -13.29
CA ASP A 202 25.18 23.71 -12.17
C ASP A 202 26.33 22.88 -11.54
N GLY A 203 26.61 21.69 -12.10
CA GLY A 203 27.63 20.76 -11.63
C GLY A 203 27.19 19.86 -10.48
N SER A 204 25.97 20.03 -9.94
CA SER A 204 25.48 19.18 -8.85
C SER A 204 25.17 17.75 -9.31
N LEU A 205 25.47 16.75 -8.48
CA LEU A 205 25.18 15.34 -8.81
C LEU A 205 23.86 14.91 -8.18
N ASN A 206 23.09 14.07 -8.88
CA ASN A 206 21.87 13.45 -8.36
C ASN A 206 22.05 11.99 -7.93
N ILE A 207 23.12 11.35 -8.42
CA ILE A 207 23.40 9.93 -8.21
C ILE A 207 24.91 9.69 -8.27
N ILE A 208 25.42 8.86 -7.37
CA ILE A 208 26.78 8.29 -7.42
C ILE A 208 26.69 6.76 -7.51
N THR A 209 27.81 6.07 -7.71
CA THR A 209 27.83 4.62 -7.82
C THR A 209 28.55 3.99 -6.64
N VAL A 210 27.94 2.98 -6.03
CA VAL A 210 28.58 2.12 -5.03
C VAL A 210 28.90 0.78 -5.69
N PRO A 211 30.19 0.37 -5.75
CA PRO A 211 30.57 -0.95 -6.27
C PRO A 211 29.86 -2.07 -5.50
N ILE A 212 29.31 -3.07 -6.19
CA ILE A 212 28.47 -4.09 -5.53
C ILE A 212 29.22 -4.87 -4.44
N ASN A 213 30.55 -5.01 -4.58
CA ASN A 213 31.41 -5.66 -3.59
C ASN A 213 31.67 -4.82 -2.31
N GLN A 214 31.15 -3.58 -2.25
CA GLN A 214 31.21 -2.68 -1.11
C GLN A 214 29.82 -2.25 -0.60
N VAL A 215 28.75 -2.83 -1.15
CA VAL A 215 27.38 -2.61 -0.67
C VAL A 215 27.15 -3.45 0.58
N ASN A 216 26.82 -2.81 1.69
CA ASN A 216 26.64 -3.46 2.99
C ASN A 216 25.19 -3.82 3.29
N ASN A 217 24.24 -2.99 2.85
CA ASN A 217 22.84 -3.18 3.16
C ASN A 217 21.96 -2.52 2.09
N LEU A 218 21.00 -3.26 1.53
CA LEU A 218 20.07 -2.74 0.51
C LEU A 218 18.65 -2.70 1.05
N SER A 219 17.82 -1.87 0.43
CA SER A 219 16.38 -1.91 0.63
C SER A 219 15.85 -3.30 0.27
N HIS A 220 14.96 -3.84 1.09
CA HIS A 220 14.47 -5.21 0.93
C HIS A 220 13.14 -5.46 1.65
N TYR A 221 12.46 -6.50 1.20
CA TYR A 221 11.23 -7.00 1.79
C TYR A 221 11.50 -8.21 2.69
N THR A 222 10.70 -8.34 3.74
CA THR A 222 10.66 -9.49 4.65
C THR A 222 9.23 -9.82 5.04
N VAL A 223 9.05 -11.00 5.64
CA VAL A 223 7.80 -11.37 6.33
C VAL A 223 8.06 -11.39 7.82
N ASN A 224 7.24 -10.66 8.58
CA ASN A 224 7.36 -10.63 10.04
C ASN A 224 6.59 -11.78 10.72
N ASN A 225 6.65 -11.87 12.05
CA ASN A 225 6.00 -12.93 12.82
C ASN A 225 4.46 -12.93 12.77
N ASN A 226 3.85 -11.85 12.30
CA ASN A 226 2.40 -11.76 12.09
C ASN A 226 1.98 -12.15 10.66
N ASN A 227 2.91 -12.68 9.84
CA ASN A 227 2.73 -12.94 8.41
C ASN A 227 2.41 -11.67 7.59
N GLU A 228 3.01 -10.55 7.95
CA GLU A 228 2.84 -9.28 7.25
C GLU A 228 4.05 -9.01 6.33
N LEU A 229 3.78 -8.45 5.16
CA LEU A 229 4.80 -7.94 4.25
C LEU A 229 5.39 -6.66 4.81
N VAL A 230 6.70 -6.63 4.99
CA VAL A 230 7.43 -5.47 5.50
C VAL A 230 8.48 -5.04 4.50
N HIS A 231 8.45 -3.77 4.10
CA HIS A 231 9.52 -3.15 3.33
C HIS A 231 10.48 -2.41 4.28
N ALA A 232 11.74 -2.81 4.28
CA ALA A 232 12.84 -2.16 4.98
C ALA A 232 13.61 -1.29 3.97
N ILE A 233 13.51 0.03 4.09
CA ILE A 233 14.09 1.00 3.17
C ILE A 233 15.42 1.49 3.76
N SER A 234 16.52 1.30 3.03
CA SER A 234 17.85 1.70 3.51
C SER A 234 18.04 3.21 3.49
N SER A 235 18.73 3.70 4.51
CA SER A 235 19.15 5.09 4.65
C SER A 235 20.62 5.33 4.29
N ASP A 236 21.41 4.25 4.18
CA ASP A 236 22.83 4.30 3.81
C ASP A 236 23.35 2.90 3.49
N ILE A 237 23.55 2.62 2.21
CA ILE A 237 23.96 1.31 1.72
C ILE A 237 25.44 0.98 1.94
N THR A 238 26.22 1.96 2.39
CA THR A 238 27.67 1.84 2.59
C THR A 238 28.06 1.60 4.04
N SER A 239 27.14 1.71 4.99
CA SER A 239 27.44 1.55 6.42
C SER A 239 26.68 0.38 7.06
N ALA A 240 26.71 0.32 8.40
CA ALA A 240 25.96 -0.68 9.16
C ALA A 240 24.45 -0.55 8.87
N PRO A 241 23.68 -1.66 8.81
CA PRO A 241 22.28 -1.62 8.41
C PRO A 241 21.42 -0.64 9.23
N LYS A 242 20.78 0.30 8.53
CA LYS A 242 19.82 1.27 9.10
C LYS A 242 18.64 1.41 8.15
N TYR A 243 17.44 1.10 8.66
CA TYR A 243 16.23 1.04 7.85
C TYR A 243 15.08 1.81 8.47
N SER A 244 14.26 2.43 7.61
CA SER A 244 12.86 2.72 7.92
C SER A 244 11.98 1.52 7.48
N TYR A 245 10.84 1.32 8.14
CA TYR A 245 10.00 0.13 7.94
C TYR A 245 8.56 0.49 7.60
N GLN A 246 8.01 -0.11 6.55
CA GLN A 246 6.60 -0.01 6.17
C GLN A 246 5.95 -1.39 6.20
N ILE A 247 4.83 -1.52 6.92
CA ILE A 247 4.02 -2.74 6.94
C ILE A 247 2.92 -2.59 5.90
N LEU A 248 2.95 -3.41 4.85
CA LEU A 248 2.14 -3.18 3.64
C LEU A 248 0.88 -4.05 3.56
N GLY A 249 0.66 -4.91 4.56
CA GLY A 249 -0.48 -5.83 4.62
C GLY A 249 -0.06 -7.29 4.68
N PRO A 250 -0.98 -8.23 4.44
CA PRO A 250 -0.68 -9.66 4.43
C PRO A 250 0.43 -10.02 3.43
N ALA A 251 1.39 -10.83 3.87
CA ALA A 251 2.46 -11.33 3.01
C ALA A 251 1.93 -12.33 1.98
N PRO A 252 2.46 -12.32 0.74
CA PRO A 252 2.11 -13.35 -0.23
C PRO A 252 2.66 -14.72 0.18
N ASN A 253 1.89 -15.77 -0.07
CA ASN A 253 2.16 -17.15 0.39
C ASN A 253 3.50 -17.74 -0.07
N PHE A 254 4.12 -17.20 -1.13
CA PHE A 254 5.43 -17.67 -1.60
C PHE A 254 6.60 -17.14 -0.75
N MET A 255 6.38 -16.12 0.06
CA MET A 255 7.40 -15.56 0.94
C MET A 255 7.44 -16.26 2.29
N LYS A 256 8.63 -16.29 2.89
CA LYS A 256 8.90 -16.95 4.16
C LYS A 256 9.43 -15.96 5.19
N VAL A 257 9.03 -16.17 6.44
CA VAL A 257 9.59 -15.47 7.61
C VAL A 257 11.11 -15.69 7.64
N ASN A 258 11.86 -14.69 8.12
CA ASN A 258 13.33 -14.68 8.19
C ASN A 258 14.06 -14.80 6.84
N THR A 259 13.38 -14.53 5.72
CA THR A 259 14.01 -14.47 4.39
C THR A 259 14.00 -13.03 3.87
N ARG A 260 15.13 -12.61 3.30
CA ARG A 260 15.28 -11.31 2.64
C ARG A 260 14.93 -11.43 1.16
N TYR A 261 14.12 -10.51 0.66
CA TYR A 261 13.72 -10.43 -0.74
C TYR A 261 14.02 -9.04 -1.31
N TYR A 262 14.58 -8.97 -2.51
CA TYR A 262 14.78 -7.74 -3.27
C TYR A 262 13.66 -7.56 -4.28
N SER A 263 13.15 -6.33 -4.39
CA SER A 263 12.19 -5.91 -5.40
C SER A 263 12.20 -4.38 -5.46
N TYR A 264 12.32 -3.81 -6.65
CA TYR A 264 12.22 -2.36 -6.84
C TYR A 264 10.89 -1.96 -7.51
N ASP A 265 10.02 -2.92 -7.80
CA ASP A 265 8.68 -2.71 -8.34
C ASP A 265 7.53 -3.12 -7.40
N GLY A 266 7.85 -3.87 -6.34
CA GLY A 266 6.87 -4.41 -5.38
C GLY A 266 6.08 -5.60 -5.90
N ASN A 267 6.35 -6.09 -7.12
CA ASN A 267 5.56 -7.13 -7.78
C ASN A 267 6.35 -8.41 -8.02
N TYR A 268 7.62 -8.30 -8.42
CA TYR A 268 8.53 -9.43 -8.62
C TYR A 268 9.63 -9.44 -7.56
N PHE A 269 9.85 -10.59 -6.94
CA PHE A 269 10.74 -10.74 -5.80
C PHE A 269 11.89 -11.69 -6.08
N TYR A 270 13.07 -11.32 -5.59
CA TYR A 270 14.33 -12.05 -5.80
C TYR A 270 15.02 -12.29 -4.47
N THR A 271 15.73 -13.40 -4.32
CA THR A 271 16.61 -13.64 -3.16
C THR A 271 18.07 -13.23 -3.43
N ASP A 272 18.37 -12.81 -4.66
CA ASP A 272 19.70 -12.43 -5.13
C ASP A 272 19.59 -11.14 -5.96
N ILE A 273 20.23 -10.08 -5.49
CA ILE A 273 20.22 -8.77 -6.15
C ILE A 273 20.87 -8.80 -7.54
N ASN A 274 21.88 -9.65 -7.76
CA ASN A 274 22.55 -9.73 -9.06
C ASN A 274 21.62 -10.33 -10.12
N LYS A 275 20.75 -11.27 -9.72
CA LYS A 275 19.72 -11.81 -10.60
C LYS A 275 18.66 -10.77 -10.93
N LEU A 276 18.24 -9.96 -9.96
CA LEU A 276 17.33 -8.84 -10.20
C LEU A 276 17.93 -7.87 -11.23
N ILE A 277 19.17 -7.43 -11.03
CA ILE A 277 19.85 -6.49 -11.94
C ILE A 277 20.01 -7.11 -13.34
N SER A 278 20.38 -8.39 -13.42
CA SER A 278 20.50 -9.11 -14.68
C SER A 278 19.16 -9.15 -15.45
N ASP A 279 18.08 -9.45 -14.75
CA ASP A 279 16.74 -9.49 -15.31
C ASP A 279 16.26 -8.11 -15.76
N ALA A 280 16.49 -7.07 -14.95
CA ALA A 280 16.17 -5.68 -15.32
C ALA A 280 16.97 -5.19 -16.55
N LYS A 281 18.24 -5.60 -16.68
CA LYS A 281 19.06 -5.34 -17.88
C LYS A 281 18.53 -6.01 -19.14
N LEU A 282 17.87 -7.16 -18.99
CA LEU A 282 17.29 -7.95 -20.07
C LEU A 282 15.78 -7.73 -20.25
N ASP A 283 15.20 -6.75 -19.54
CA ASP A 283 13.77 -6.40 -19.59
C ASP A 283 12.84 -7.62 -19.36
N ASN A 284 13.15 -8.45 -18.36
CA ASN A 284 12.33 -9.60 -17.98
C ASN A 284 12.38 -9.86 -16.46
N HIS A 285 11.73 -10.94 -16.01
CA HIS A 285 11.70 -11.35 -14.60
C HIS A 285 11.87 -12.87 -14.42
N ASN A 286 12.63 -13.52 -15.30
CA ASN A 286 12.73 -14.98 -15.37
C ASN A 286 13.31 -15.61 -14.09
N ASN A 287 14.16 -14.88 -13.37
CA ASN A 287 14.81 -15.32 -12.13
C ASN A 287 14.03 -14.93 -10.85
N ALA A 288 12.91 -14.21 -10.96
CA ALA A 288 12.06 -13.91 -9.82
C ALA A 288 11.46 -15.20 -9.25
N ILE A 289 11.33 -15.28 -7.92
CA ILE A 289 10.72 -16.43 -7.25
C ILE A 289 9.23 -16.60 -7.61
N ASN A 290 8.61 -15.52 -8.08
CA ASN A 290 7.22 -15.45 -8.49
C ASN A 290 7.10 -14.97 -9.95
N SER A 291 8.06 -15.32 -10.82
CA SER A 291 8.13 -14.91 -12.23
C SER A 291 6.84 -15.12 -13.03
N ASN A 292 6.12 -16.22 -12.77
CA ASN A 292 4.86 -16.54 -13.45
C ASN A 292 3.62 -15.94 -12.77
N ASN A 293 3.76 -15.43 -11.54
CA ASN A 293 2.65 -14.92 -10.74
C ASN A 293 3.07 -13.63 -9.99
N PRO A 294 3.15 -12.48 -10.69
CA PRO A 294 3.42 -11.20 -10.05
C PRO A 294 2.43 -10.94 -8.92
N TYR A 295 2.95 -10.48 -7.79
CA TYR A 295 2.13 -10.02 -6.67
C TYR A 295 1.66 -8.59 -6.95
N TYR A 296 0.43 -8.27 -6.56
CA TYR A 296 -0.07 -6.90 -6.58
C TYR A 296 -0.63 -6.59 -5.20
N ASN A 297 -0.02 -5.66 -4.47
CA ASN A 297 -0.51 -5.27 -3.16
C ASN A 297 -1.91 -4.66 -3.27
N TYR A 298 -2.89 -5.27 -2.61
CA TYR A 298 -4.30 -4.87 -2.72
C TYR A 298 -4.53 -3.38 -2.45
N TYR A 299 -4.00 -2.85 -1.34
CA TYR A 299 -4.22 -1.45 -0.97
C TYR A 299 -3.51 -0.48 -1.91
N GLN A 300 -2.32 -0.85 -2.38
CA GLN A 300 -1.54 -0.04 -3.32
C GLN A 300 -2.25 0.13 -4.67
N TYR A 301 -2.88 -0.94 -5.15
CA TYR A 301 -3.54 -1.02 -6.46
C TYR A 301 -5.06 -0.80 -6.40
N LEU A 302 -5.66 -0.65 -5.21
CA LEU A 302 -7.09 -0.39 -5.02
C LEU A 302 -7.49 0.94 -5.68
N PRO A 303 -8.42 0.93 -6.65
CA PRO A 303 -9.00 2.16 -7.18
C PRO A 303 -9.67 2.97 -6.07
N GLY A 304 -9.38 4.26 -6.01
CA GLY A 304 -10.01 5.23 -5.13
C GLY A 304 -11.51 5.39 -5.39
N ARG A 305 -11.99 4.95 -6.55
CA ARG A 305 -13.42 4.72 -6.85
C ARG A 305 -14.01 3.50 -6.12
N SER A 306 -13.59 3.27 -4.89
CA SER A 306 -14.07 2.21 -3.99
C SER A 306 -14.66 2.84 -2.72
N LYS A 307 -15.37 2.02 -1.93
CA LYS A 307 -15.83 2.41 -0.60
C LYS A 307 -15.20 1.53 0.45
N THR A 308 -14.74 2.13 1.54
CA THR A 308 -14.50 1.37 2.77
C THR A 308 -15.80 0.79 3.31
N SER A 309 -15.73 -0.36 3.96
CA SER A 309 -16.83 -0.95 4.71
C SER A 309 -17.07 -0.28 6.08
N TYR A 310 -16.09 0.48 6.57
CA TYR A 310 -16.14 1.09 7.90
C TYR A 310 -17.04 2.33 7.96
N THR A 311 -17.69 2.51 9.11
CA THR A 311 -18.55 3.66 9.41
C THR A 311 -17.75 4.85 9.96
N ALA A 312 -18.40 6.00 10.08
CA ALA A 312 -17.80 7.18 10.71
C ALA A 312 -17.35 6.92 12.16
N ASP A 313 -18.12 6.15 12.92
CA ASP A 313 -17.81 5.82 14.31
C ASP A 313 -16.65 4.84 14.41
N ASP A 314 -16.58 3.86 13.52
CA ASP A 314 -15.42 2.98 13.40
C ASP A 314 -14.13 3.80 13.17
N ILE A 315 -14.18 4.74 12.21
CA ILE A 315 -13.06 5.64 11.92
C ILE A 315 -12.68 6.48 13.14
N ASN A 316 -13.67 7.01 13.88
CA ASN A 316 -13.39 7.79 15.09
C ASN A 316 -12.73 6.95 16.19
N ARG A 317 -13.14 5.69 16.38
CA ARG A 317 -12.46 4.76 17.30
C ARG A 317 -11.01 4.51 16.89
N TYR A 318 -10.76 4.36 15.59
CA TYR A 318 -9.40 4.24 15.08
C TYR A 318 -8.56 5.48 15.37
N PHE A 319 -9.10 6.69 15.14
CA PHE A 319 -8.40 7.91 15.49
C PHE A 319 -8.15 8.06 16.98
N GLU A 320 -9.09 7.66 17.82
CA GLU A 320 -8.95 7.71 19.26
C GLU A 320 -7.77 6.86 19.76
N GLN A 321 -7.54 5.71 19.11
CA GLN A 321 -6.44 4.79 19.42
C GLN A 321 -5.10 5.21 18.82
N TYR A 322 -5.08 5.70 17.58
CA TYR A 322 -3.85 5.86 16.79
C TYR A 322 -3.43 7.30 16.52
N THR A 323 -4.09 8.29 17.10
CA THR A 323 -3.69 9.70 17.01
C THR A 323 -3.48 10.32 18.39
N PRO A 324 -2.62 11.34 18.54
CA PRO A 324 -2.53 12.13 19.76
C PRO A 324 -3.88 12.74 20.17
N SER A 325 -4.08 13.01 21.46
CA SER A 325 -5.33 13.56 21.99
C SER A 325 -5.71 14.92 21.39
N ASP A 326 -4.73 15.69 20.96
CA ASP A 326 -4.88 17.00 20.35
C ASP A 326 -4.93 16.93 18.80
N SER A 327 -4.91 15.74 18.20
CA SER A 327 -5.00 15.58 16.75
C SER A 327 -6.30 16.18 16.18
N LEU A 328 -6.16 16.91 15.07
CA LEU A 328 -7.31 17.46 14.36
C LEU A 328 -8.13 16.43 13.57
N LEU A 329 -7.66 15.17 13.50
CA LEU A 329 -8.41 14.08 12.86
C LEU A 329 -9.46 13.48 13.80
N ARG A 330 -9.37 13.66 15.12
CA ARG A 330 -10.35 13.09 16.06
C ARG A 330 -11.75 13.63 15.80
N ASN A 331 -12.75 12.75 15.85
CA ASN A 331 -14.17 13.06 15.62
C ASN A 331 -14.51 13.58 14.20
N THR A 332 -13.65 13.31 13.21
CA THR A 332 -13.84 13.76 11.82
C THR A 332 -14.29 12.67 10.86
N GLY A 333 -14.51 11.42 11.32
CA GLY A 333 -14.83 10.28 10.46
C GLY A 333 -16.02 10.52 9.51
N ARG A 334 -17.03 11.28 9.95
CA ARG A 334 -18.20 11.67 9.13
C ARG A 334 -17.81 12.45 7.86
N TYR A 335 -16.75 13.25 7.90
CA TYR A 335 -16.31 14.06 6.76
C TYR A 335 -15.63 13.22 5.69
N PHE A 336 -14.86 12.21 6.10
CA PHE A 336 -14.28 11.22 5.18
C PHE A 336 -15.38 10.36 4.52
N ILE A 337 -16.39 9.93 5.28
CA ILE A 337 -17.53 9.19 4.72
C ILE A 337 -18.37 10.06 3.77
N LYS A 338 -18.59 11.34 4.11
CA LYS A 338 -19.23 12.32 3.22
C LYS A 338 -18.44 12.47 1.92
N ALA A 339 -17.13 12.71 2.03
CA ALA A 339 -16.22 12.83 0.88
C ALA A 339 -16.29 11.60 -0.04
N GLN A 340 -16.26 10.40 0.55
CA GLN A 340 -16.40 9.15 -0.18
C GLN A 340 -17.69 9.07 -0.96
N ASN A 341 -18.83 9.29 -0.28
CA ASN A 341 -20.12 9.12 -0.92
C ASN A 341 -20.37 10.15 -2.03
N GLU A 342 -19.92 11.38 -1.85
CA GLU A 342 -20.18 12.49 -2.78
C GLU A 342 -19.19 12.53 -3.95
N TYR A 343 -17.89 12.32 -3.70
CA TYR A 343 -16.83 12.55 -4.68
C TYR A 343 -16.12 11.28 -5.15
N GLY A 344 -16.54 10.09 -4.70
CA GLY A 344 -15.98 8.85 -5.23
C GLY A 344 -14.53 8.63 -4.82
N THR A 345 -14.22 8.85 -3.54
CA THR A 345 -12.89 8.73 -2.95
C THR A 345 -12.95 7.83 -1.72
N ASN A 346 -12.30 6.67 -1.76
CA ASN A 346 -12.30 5.75 -0.63
C ASN A 346 -11.86 6.44 0.68
N ALA A 347 -12.69 6.38 1.71
CA ALA A 347 -12.45 7.07 2.97
C ALA A 347 -11.21 6.55 3.70
N ALA A 348 -11.00 5.24 3.75
CA ALA A 348 -9.79 4.65 4.36
C ALA A 348 -8.52 5.10 3.62
N LEU A 349 -8.57 5.19 2.29
CA LEU A 349 -7.48 5.73 1.47
C LEU A 349 -7.18 7.19 1.81
N LEU A 350 -8.20 8.05 1.86
CA LEU A 350 -8.01 9.46 2.25
C LEU A 350 -7.47 9.60 3.68
N ILE A 351 -7.89 8.75 4.60
CA ILE A 351 -7.38 8.71 5.98
C ILE A 351 -5.90 8.34 5.98
N GLY A 352 -5.50 7.33 5.20
CA GLY A 352 -4.10 6.92 5.10
C GLY A 352 -3.21 8.05 4.62
N ILE A 353 -3.66 8.81 3.61
CA ILE A 353 -2.97 10.02 3.15
C ILE A 353 -2.94 11.08 4.25
N ALA A 354 -4.09 11.43 4.83
CA ALA A 354 -4.17 12.50 5.83
C ALA A 354 -3.24 12.22 7.01
N MET A 355 -3.19 10.99 7.50
CA MET A 355 -2.28 10.61 8.58
C MET A 355 -0.82 10.66 8.18
N ASN A 356 -0.50 10.31 6.93
CA ASN A 356 0.86 10.39 6.40
C ASN A 356 1.35 11.85 6.27
N GLU A 357 0.50 12.73 5.74
CA GLU A 357 0.83 14.12 5.41
C GLU A 357 0.86 15.07 6.61
N SER A 358 0.21 14.70 7.71
CA SER A 358 -0.02 15.62 8.82
C SER A 358 0.51 15.15 10.16
N ASP A 359 1.41 14.17 10.15
CA ASP A 359 1.85 13.48 11.37
C ASP A 359 0.62 13.07 12.21
N ARG A 360 -0.32 12.35 11.57
CA ARG A 360 -1.56 11.92 12.22
C ARG A 360 -2.42 13.08 12.78
N GLY A 361 -2.37 14.25 12.14
CA GLY A 361 -3.19 15.42 12.44
C GLY A 361 -2.57 16.42 13.43
N THR A 362 -1.28 16.32 13.71
CA THR A 362 -0.55 17.21 14.64
C THR A 362 0.48 18.12 14.01
N SER A 363 0.78 17.99 12.71
CA SER A 363 1.74 18.84 12.04
C SER A 363 1.41 20.33 12.15
N ASN A 364 2.43 21.18 12.03
CA ASN A 364 2.27 22.63 12.07
C ASN A 364 1.23 23.14 11.03
N LEU A 365 1.25 22.57 9.81
CA LEU A 365 0.25 22.88 8.77
C LEU A 365 -1.17 22.43 9.16
N ALA A 366 -1.32 21.28 9.79
CA ALA A 366 -2.61 20.86 10.31
C ALA A 366 -3.11 21.88 11.35
N LYS A 367 -2.29 22.21 12.34
CA LYS A 367 -2.66 23.09 13.46
C LYS A 367 -2.95 24.54 13.06
N THR A 368 -2.13 25.11 12.17
CA THR A 368 -2.21 26.54 11.83
C THR A 368 -3.05 26.83 10.59
N LYS A 369 -3.19 25.85 9.70
CA LYS A 369 -3.86 26.00 8.40
C LYS A 369 -5.04 25.03 8.17
N PHE A 370 -5.36 24.16 9.13
CA PHE A 370 -6.32 23.06 8.95
C PHE A 370 -5.98 22.18 7.75
N ASN A 371 -4.71 22.12 7.35
CA ASN A 371 -4.25 21.42 6.16
C ASN A 371 -3.65 20.07 6.54
N VAL A 372 -4.50 19.04 6.57
CA VAL A 372 -4.07 17.67 6.95
C VAL A 372 -3.57 16.83 5.77
N PHE A 373 -3.51 17.39 4.55
CA PHE A 373 -3.08 16.69 3.33
C PHE A 373 -1.83 17.31 2.69
N GLY A 374 -1.23 18.33 3.32
CA GLY A 374 -0.06 19.02 2.78
C GLY A 374 -0.33 19.74 1.45
N THR A 375 -1.56 20.17 1.16
CA THR A 375 -1.87 20.72 -0.17
C THR A 375 -1.09 22.00 -0.46
N ASN A 376 -0.45 22.04 -1.62
CA ASN A 376 0.46 23.10 -2.05
C ASN A 376 1.65 23.36 -1.11
N ALA A 377 1.94 22.46 -0.16
CA ALA A 377 3.21 22.45 0.55
C ALA A 377 4.27 21.88 -0.40
N LYS A 378 5.24 22.69 -0.81
CA LYS A 378 6.36 22.24 -1.63
C LYS A 378 7.56 21.95 -0.75
N ASP A 379 8.40 21.00 -1.16
CA ASP A 379 9.68 20.73 -0.51
C ASP A 379 10.48 22.05 -0.38
N GLY A 380 10.70 22.50 0.86
CA GLY A 380 11.38 23.77 1.22
C GLY A 380 10.57 25.06 1.15
N TYR A 381 9.29 25.04 0.74
CA TYR A 381 8.40 26.21 0.80
C TYR A 381 7.00 25.84 1.30
N VAL A 382 6.86 25.76 2.63
CA VAL A 382 5.62 25.40 3.33
C VAL A 382 4.68 26.58 3.59
N GLU A 383 5.19 27.82 3.50
CA GLU A 383 4.37 29.03 3.64
C GLU A 383 3.29 29.13 2.54
N GLY A 384 3.59 28.61 1.35
CA GLY A 384 2.65 28.54 0.22
C GLY A 384 1.56 27.48 0.36
N ALA A 385 1.60 26.63 1.38
CA ALA A 385 0.58 25.62 1.62
C ALA A 385 -0.80 26.26 1.84
N ASP A 386 -1.86 25.61 1.34
CA ASP A 386 -3.21 26.14 1.45
C ASP A 386 -3.65 26.25 2.92
N LYS A 387 -4.48 27.26 3.19
CA LYS A 387 -5.18 27.43 4.46
C LYS A 387 -6.67 27.20 4.25
N PHE A 388 -7.22 26.32 5.06
CA PHE A 388 -8.64 25.96 5.06
C PHE A 388 -9.36 26.63 6.22
N SER A 389 -10.67 26.78 6.07
CA SER A 389 -11.55 27.34 7.11
C SER A 389 -11.87 26.35 8.24
N SER A 390 -11.78 25.06 7.95
CA SER A 390 -12.03 23.96 8.89
C SER A 390 -11.47 22.65 8.35
N ILE A 391 -11.40 21.62 9.19
CA ILE A 391 -11.03 20.26 8.76
C ILE A 391 -12.05 19.67 7.78
N GLU A 392 -13.35 19.97 7.94
CA GLU A 392 -14.36 19.55 6.96
C GLU A 392 -14.05 20.12 5.58
N GLU A 393 -13.81 21.43 5.49
CA GLU A 393 -13.53 22.08 4.21
C GLU A 393 -12.24 21.55 3.58
N CYS A 394 -11.20 21.27 4.39
CA CYS A 394 -9.99 20.60 3.92
C CYS A 394 -10.28 19.23 3.29
N ILE A 395 -10.95 18.34 4.03
CA ILE A 395 -11.24 16.96 3.57
C ILE A 395 -12.11 16.99 2.30
N ILE A 396 -13.17 17.81 2.28
CA ILE A 396 -14.09 17.89 1.15
C ILE A 396 -13.39 18.48 -0.09
N ARG A 397 -12.63 19.57 0.08
CA ARG A 397 -11.94 20.23 -1.02
C ARG A 397 -10.84 19.34 -1.60
N VAL A 398 -10.08 18.64 -0.77
CA VAL A 398 -9.06 17.69 -1.24
C VAL A 398 -9.69 16.53 -2.00
N SER A 399 -10.73 15.93 -1.42
CA SER A 399 -11.48 14.84 -2.05
C SER A 399 -12.00 15.23 -3.44
N ASN A 400 -12.61 16.41 -3.55
CA ASN A 400 -13.15 16.92 -4.80
C ASN A 400 -12.03 17.30 -5.80
N TYR A 401 -11.23 18.32 -5.48
CA TYR A 401 -10.35 18.96 -6.45
C TYR A 401 -9.07 18.17 -6.71
N SER A 402 -8.46 17.62 -5.66
CA SER A 402 -7.18 16.91 -5.79
C SER A 402 -7.40 15.49 -6.29
N PHE A 403 -8.36 14.76 -5.73
CA PHE A 403 -8.58 13.35 -6.08
C PHE A 403 -9.62 13.17 -7.17
N SER A 404 -10.89 13.47 -6.91
CA SER A 404 -11.97 13.16 -7.85
C SER A 404 -11.81 13.86 -9.21
N ASN A 405 -11.44 15.14 -9.22
CA ASN A 405 -11.16 15.91 -10.43
C ASN A 405 -9.69 15.88 -10.88
N GLY A 406 -8.80 15.35 -10.04
CA GLY A 406 -7.36 15.31 -10.27
C GLY A 406 -6.87 13.89 -10.49
N TYR A 407 -6.28 13.29 -9.46
CA TYR A 407 -5.59 12.00 -9.55
C TYR A 407 -6.47 10.84 -10.00
N PHE A 408 -7.80 10.91 -9.81
CA PHE A 408 -8.75 9.84 -10.17
C PHE A 408 -9.61 10.18 -11.41
N ASN A 409 -9.21 11.19 -12.18
CA ASN A 409 -9.91 11.61 -13.40
C ASN A 409 -9.01 11.44 -14.65
N PRO A 410 -9.32 10.49 -15.56
CA PRO A 410 -8.59 10.29 -16.81
C PRO A 410 -8.41 11.54 -17.69
N LYS A 411 -9.20 12.61 -17.51
CA LYS A 411 -9.04 13.91 -18.21
C LYS A 411 -7.96 14.80 -17.59
N SER A 412 -7.73 14.69 -16.29
CA SER A 412 -6.77 15.51 -15.56
C SER A 412 -5.35 15.17 -16.00
N TRP A 413 -4.44 16.14 -15.99
CA TRP A 413 -3.00 15.91 -16.20
C TRP A 413 -2.34 15.19 -15.00
N LYS A 414 -2.99 15.14 -13.83
CA LYS A 414 -2.49 14.46 -12.62
C LYS A 414 -2.70 12.94 -12.63
N TYR A 415 -3.68 12.45 -13.37
CA TYR A 415 -4.09 11.05 -13.38
C TYR A 415 -3.01 10.12 -13.92
N ASN A 416 -2.76 8.98 -13.28
CA ASN A 416 -1.92 7.89 -13.81
C ASN A 416 -2.47 6.51 -13.38
N SER A 417 -3.79 6.37 -13.30
CA SER A 417 -4.60 5.36 -12.56
C SER A 417 -5.23 5.96 -11.31
N SER A 418 -6.44 5.54 -10.98
CA SER A 418 -7.15 5.97 -9.78
C SER A 418 -6.69 5.29 -8.48
N SER A 419 -5.52 4.67 -8.44
CA SER A 419 -4.92 4.07 -7.24
C SER A 419 -3.85 4.97 -6.60
N LEU A 420 -3.36 4.62 -5.40
CA LEU A 420 -2.17 5.30 -4.83
C LEU A 420 -0.90 4.92 -5.59
N GLY A 421 -0.77 3.63 -5.92
CA GLY A 421 0.25 3.08 -6.81
C GLY A 421 1.68 3.27 -6.31
N ASN A 422 2.58 3.64 -7.22
CA ASN A 422 4.02 3.81 -7.04
C ASN A 422 4.55 4.86 -8.05
N LYS A 423 5.85 4.87 -8.38
CA LYS A 423 6.41 5.82 -9.35
C LYS A 423 6.10 5.47 -10.81
N SER A 424 5.60 4.27 -11.08
CA SER A 424 5.16 3.82 -12.42
C SER A 424 3.71 4.20 -12.72
N LEU A 425 2.84 4.02 -11.71
CA LEU A 425 1.38 4.06 -11.83
C LEU A 425 0.76 4.70 -10.57
N GLY A 426 -0.41 5.32 -10.68
CA GLY A 426 -1.19 5.86 -9.58
C GLY A 426 -0.84 7.30 -9.19
N ALA A 427 -1.39 7.77 -8.08
CA ALA A 427 -1.21 9.14 -7.60
C ALA A 427 0.27 9.48 -7.33
N ASN A 428 1.06 8.52 -6.81
CA ASN A 428 2.45 8.76 -6.41
C ASN A 428 3.39 9.15 -7.58
N VAL A 429 2.99 8.87 -8.83
CA VAL A 429 3.71 9.36 -10.02
C VAL A 429 3.86 10.88 -10.00
N ARG A 430 2.86 11.62 -9.47
CA ARG A 430 2.88 13.10 -9.47
C ARG A 430 2.58 13.75 -8.11
N TYR A 431 2.12 13.00 -7.11
CA TYR A 431 1.73 13.54 -5.81
C TYR A 431 2.91 13.99 -4.96
N ALA A 432 3.89 13.11 -4.75
CA ALA A 432 5.02 13.34 -3.84
C ALA A 432 6.36 13.07 -4.52
N SER A 433 7.44 13.65 -4.00
CA SER A 433 8.82 13.32 -4.41
C SER A 433 9.32 12.03 -3.74
N ASP A 434 8.76 11.66 -2.59
CA ASP A 434 9.03 10.39 -1.89
C ASP A 434 8.58 9.18 -2.75
N PRO A 435 9.50 8.29 -3.18
CA PRO A 435 9.16 7.08 -3.94
C PRO A 435 8.22 6.12 -3.22
N PHE A 436 8.18 6.16 -1.88
CA PHE A 436 7.44 5.25 -1.02
C PHE A 436 6.27 5.93 -0.29
N TRP A 437 5.89 7.14 -0.72
CA TRP A 437 4.75 7.87 -0.18
C TRP A 437 3.47 7.02 -0.10
N SER A 438 3.18 6.29 -1.17
CA SER A 438 2.00 5.42 -1.24
C SER A 438 2.09 4.25 -0.27
N GLU A 439 3.28 3.66 -0.09
CA GLU A 439 3.52 2.60 0.90
C GLU A 439 3.26 3.07 2.34
N LYS A 440 3.69 4.29 2.66
CA LYS A 440 3.43 4.91 3.96
C LYS A 440 1.92 5.16 4.17
N ALA A 441 1.22 5.64 3.15
CA ALA A 441 -0.23 5.84 3.21
C ALA A 441 -0.99 4.50 3.35
N ILE A 442 -0.66 3.46 2.57
CA ILE A 442 -1.32 2.16 2.68
C ILE A 442 -0.99 1.42 3.98
N SER A 443 0.19 1.66 4.57
CA SER A 443 0.54 1.15 5.90
C SER A 443 -0.45 1.66 6.96
N ARG A 444 -0.92 2.92 6.84
CA ARG A 444 -2.01 3.46 7.67
C ARG A 444 -3.38 2.87 7.31
N MET A 445 -3.67 2.63 6.04
CA MET A 445 -4.90 1.96 5.61
C MET A 445 -4.99 0.54 6.19
N TYR A 446 -3.90 -0.23 6.10
CA TYR A 446 -3.81 -1.56 6.66
C TYR A 446 -3.91 -1.56 8.20
N GLN A 447 -3.27 -0.59 8.87
CA GLN A 447 -3.40 -0.43 10.32
C GLN A 447 -4.85 -0.18 10.74
N LEU A 448 -5.59 0.66 10.00
CA LEU A 448 -7.01 0.91 10.20
C LEU A 448 -7.84 -0.38 10.03
N ASP A 449 -7.65 -1.09 8.92
CA ASP A 449 -8.39 -2.32 8.60
C ASP A 449 -8.10 -3.43 9.62
N LYS A 450 -6.84 -3.59 10.04
CA LYS A 450 -6.44 -4.53 11.08
C LYS A 450 -7.06 -4.20 12.43
N PHE A 451 -7.03 -2.94 12.85
CA PHE A 451 -7.59 -2.52 14.14
C PHE A 451 -9.11 -2.67 14.20
N LEU A 452 -9.81 -2.12 13.20
CA LEU A 452 -11.28 -2.13 13.18
C LEU A 452 -11.86 -3.48 12.75
N GLY A 453 -11.05 -4.27 12.05
CA GLY A 453 -11.30 -5.68 11.79
C GLY A 453 -11.32 -6.51 13.06
N GLY A 454 -10.42 -6.24 14.02
CA GLY A 454 -10.36 -6.96 15.30
C GLY A 454 -10.38 -8.47 15.11
N ASP A 455 -11.22 -9.17 15.87
CA ASP A 455 -11.40 -10.62 15.72
C ASP A 455 -11.91 -10.98 14.32
N THR A 456 -12.72 -10.14 13.67
CA THR A 456 -13.33 -10.48 12.37
C THR A 456 -12.34 -10.49 11.19
N GLY A 457 -11.09 -10.08 11.42
CA GLY A 457 -10.06 -10.00 10.38
C GLY A 457 -10.21 -8.75 9.51
N LEU A 458 -9.43 -8.68 8.43
CA LEU A 458 -9.40 -7.53 7.52
C LEU A 458 -10.69 -7.48 6.69
N LYS A 459 -11.49 -6.42 6.85
CA LYS A 459 -12.81 -6.27 6.20
C LYS A 459 -12.71 -5.61 4.83
N ASP A 460 -11.72 -4.73 4.66
CA ASP A 460 -11.49 -4.02 3.40
C ASP A 460 -10.47 -4.75 2.52
N TYR A 461 -9.52 -5.50 3.08
CA TYR A 461 -8.57 -6.29 2.31
C TYR A 461 -9.27 -7.25 1.34
N ASN A 462 -8.91 -7.16 0.06
CA ASN A 462 -9.50 -7.95 -1.02
C ASN A 462 -11.03 -7.85 -1.15
N ARG A 463 -11.70 -6.87 -0.52
CA ARG A 463 -13.16 -6.67 -0.60
C ARG A 463 -13.67 -6.53 -2.05
N TYR A 464 -12.83 -5.98 -2.92
CA TYR A 464 -13.12 -5.78 -4.33
C TYR A 464 -12.28 -6.70 -5.20
N LEU A 465 -12.89 -7.20 -6.29
CA LEU A 465 -12.16 -7.86 -7.36
C LEU A 465 -11.52 -6.78 -8.24
N LEU A 466 -10.20 -6.78 -8.33
CA LEU A 466 -9.41 -5.80 -9.06
C LEU A 466 -9.02 -6.39 -10.41
N GLY A 467 -9.23 -5.60 -11.45
CA GLY A 467 -8.72 -5.87 -12.79
C GLY A 467 -7.70 -4.82 -13.22
N MET A 468 -6.71 -5.24 -13.99
CA MET A 468 -5.67 -4.40 -14.57
C MET A 468 -5.76 -4.47 -16.09
N TYR A 469 -5.80 -3.32 -16.76
CA TYR A 469 -5.84 -3.31 -18.23
C TYR A 469 -4.51 -3.76 -18.82
N ILE A 470 -4.54 -4.75 -19.70
CA ILE A 470 -3.34 -5.36 -20.32
C ILE A 470 -3.21 -5.02 -21.81
N ASN A 471 -4.25 -4.46 -22.43
CA ASN A 471 -4.28 -4.06 -23.83
C ASN A 471 -4.93 -2.69 -23.97
N GLU A 472 -4.64 -2.01 -25.08
CA GLU A 472 -5.36 -0.80 -25.49
C GLU A 472 -6.85 -1.09 -25.67
N THR A 473 -7.70 -0.20 -25.15
CA THR A 473 -9.15 -0.40 -25.23
C THR A 473 -9.93 0.89 -25.02
N SER A 474 -11.25 0.86 -25.26
CA SER A 474 -12.16 1.97 -25.01
C SER A 474 -13.16 1.55 -23.94
N ILE A 475 -13.25 2.33 -22.86
CA ILE A 475 -14.20 2.11 -21.78
C ILE A 475 -15.48 2.85 -22.12
N LYS A 476 -16.56 2.10 -22.23
CA LYS A 476 -17.88 2.64 -22.60
C LYS A 476 -18.87 2.44 -21.48
N ASN A 477 -19.89 3.29 -21.39
CA ASN A 477 -21.01 3.00 -20.50
C ASN A 477 -21.94 1.92 -21.10
N THR A 478 -22.95 1.54 -20.33
CA THR A 478 -23.98 0.56 -20.74
C THR A 478 -24.82 1.00 -21.95
N LEU A 479 -24.79 2.29 -22.33
CA LEU A 479 -25.39 2.84 -23.54
C LEU A 479 -24.42 2.95 -24.72
N ASN A 480 -23.25 2.29 -24.63
CA ASN A 480 -22.19 2.26 -25.66
C ASN A 480 -21.58 3.65 -25.98
N LYS A 481 -21.69 4.63 -25.07
CA LYS A 481 -20.97 5.91 -25.17
C LYS A 481 -19.59 5.79 -24.51
N GLU A 482 -18.56 6.29 -25.19
CA GLU A 482 -17.19 6.26 -24.67
C GLU A 482 -17.00 7.23 -23.49
N LEU A 483 -16.47 6.68 -22.39
CA LEU A 483 -16.13 7.40 -21.16
C LEU A 483 -14.67 7.87 -21.18
N TYR A 484 -13.74 6.99 -21.54
CA TYR A 484 -12.31 7.24 -21.73
C TYR A 484 -11.66 6.04 -22.43
N SER A 485 -10.44 6.23 -22.97
CA SER A 485 -9.68 5.15 -23.62
C SER A 485 -8.42 4.79 -22.82
N ILE A 486 -8.01 3.52 -22.88
CA ILE A 486 -6.74 3.01 -22.37
C ILE A 486 -5.73 2.97 -23.53
N LEU A 487 -4.59 3.63 -23.34
CA LEU A 487 -3.50 3.74 -24.32
C LEU A 487 -2.25 2.96 -23.88
N PRO A 488 -1.22 2.83 -24.73
CA PRO A 488 0.08 2.33 -24.28
C PRO A 488 0.64 3.21 -23.16
N GLN A 489 1.42 2.60 -22.27
CA GLN A 489 2.10 3.33 -21.21
C GLN A 489 2.96 4.45 -21.82
N ASN A 490 3.06 5.59 -21.12
CA ASN A 490 3.91 6.72 -21.48
C ASN A 490 3.49 7.56 -22.72
N THR A 491 2.40 7.27 -23.43
CA THR A 491 1.98 8.04 -24.64
C THR A 491 1.07 9.24 -24.37
N ARG A 492 0.81 9.57 -23.10
CA ARG A 492 -0.18 10.59 -22.72
C ARG A 492 0.30 12.02 -22.94
N THR A 493 -0.63 12.87 -23.39
CA THR A 493 -0.50 14.33 -23.50
C THR A 493 -1.53 15.05 -22.60
N LYS A 494 -1.27 16.32 -22.29
CA LYS A 494 -2.13 17.16 -21.42
C LYS A 494 -3.58 17.19 -21.94
N ASN A 495 -4.55 17.06 -21.04
CA ASN A 495 -6.00 17.25 -21.27
C ASN A 495 -6.72 16.21 -22.18
N THR A 496 -6.14 15.05 -22.44
CA THR A 496 -6.84 13.94 -23.12
C THR A 496 -7.55 13.05 -22.10
N CYS A 497 -8.82 12.67 -22.33
CA CYS A 497 -9.59 11.76 -21.46
C CYS A 497 -9.12 10.31 -21.63
N LYS A 498 -7.95 9.97 -21.08
CA LYS A 498 -7.28 8.69 -21.35
C LYS A 498 -6.53 8.14 -20.14
N GLY A 499 -6.64 6.82 -19.95
CA GLY A 499 -5.78 6.04 -19.08
C GLY A 499 -4.69 5.30 -19.85
N GLN A 500 -3.98 4.39 -19.17
CA GLN A 500 -2.87 3.63 -19.74
C GLN A 500 -2.92 2.15 -19.38
N VAL A 501 -2.30 1.29 -20.20
CA VAL A 501 -2.05 -0.11 -19.87
C VAL A 501 -1.32 -0.17 -18.52
N GLY A 502 -1.77 -1.05 -17.64
CA GLY A 502 -1.38 -1.12 -16.23
C GLY A 502 -2.35 -0.43 -15.27
N ASP A 503 -3.21 0.49 -15.73
CA ASP A 503 -4.25 1.10 -14.87
C ASP A 503 -5.16 0.01 -14.28
N THR A 504 -5.56 0.20 -13.02
CA THR A 504 -6.47 -0.71 -12.32
C THR A 504 -7.90 -0.19 -12.29
N THR A 505 -8.85 -1.12 -12.18
CA THR A 505 -10.29 -0.86 -12.02
C THR A 505 -10.93 -1.95 -11.14
N ILE A 506 -12.16 -1.71 -10.69
CA ILE A 506 -12.93 -2.72 -9.95
C ILE A 506 -13.82 -3.45 -10.94
N VAL A 507 -13.73 -4.77 -10.95
CA VAL A 507 -14.64 -5.64 -11.69
C VAL A 507 -15.89 -5.87 -10.86
N LEU A 508 -17.05 -5.51 -11.41
CA LEU A 508 -18.34 -5.56 -10.72
C LEU A 508 -19.05 -6.88 -10.99
N ASN A 509 -19.15 -7.25 -12.26
CA ASN A 509 -19.75 -8.51 -12.70
C ASN A 509 -19.29 -8.86 -14.10
N GLU A 510 -19.54 -10.11 -14.46
CA GLU A 510 -19.30 -10.66 -15.77
C GLU A 510 -20.59 -10.73 -16.57
N LYS A 511 -20.55 -10.28 -17.84
CA LYS A 511 -21.67 -10.40 -18.77
C LYS A 511 -21.16 -10.68 -20.18
N ASP A 512 -21.53 -11.84 -20.72
CA ASP A 512 -21.09 -12.31 -22.03
C ASP A 512 -19.56 -12.31 -22.14
N ASN A 513 -18.99 -11.65 -23.15
CA ASN A 513 -17.55 -11.49 -23.36
C ASN A 513 -16.95 -10.23 -22.71
N ASN A 514 -17.69 -9.58 -21.82
CA ASN A 514 -17.29 -8.34 -21.17
C ASN A 514 -17.33 -8.45 -19.64
N TYR A 515 -16.61 -7.56 -18.98
CA TYR A 515 -16.85 -7.20 -17.59
C TYR A 515 -17.57 -5.86 -17.53
N ASN A 516 -18.55 -5.77 -16.64
CA ASN A 516 -18.92 -4.49 -16.08
C ASN A 516 -17.89 -4.11 -15.02
N ILE A 517 -17.44 -2.87 -15.07
CA ILE A 517 -16.41 -2.32 -14.21
C ILE A 517 -16.86 -1.01 -13.58
N ARG A 518 -16.16 -0.60 -12.53
CA ARG A 518 -16.28 0.74 -11.94
C ARG A 518 -15.40 1.72 -12.72
N PRO A 519 -15.95 2.60 -13.57
CA PRO A 519 -15.13 3.44 -14.42
C PRO A 519 -14.61 4.66 -13.64
N ASP A 520 -13.36 5.06 -13.88
CA ASP A 520 -12.78 6.25 -13.23
C ASP A 520 -13.43 7.57 -13.67
N ARG A 521 -14.04 7.55 -14.86
CA ARG A 521 -14.85 8.61 -15.43
C ARG A 521 -16.23 8.07 -15.80
N ILE A 522 -17.28 8.77 -15.39
CA ILE A 522 -18.69 8.37 -15.52
C ILE A 522 -19.47 9.16 -16.58
N VAL A 523 -18.84 10.15 -17.20
CA VAL A 523 -19.43 11.00 -18.23
C VAL A 523 -18.74 10.75 -19.57
N SER A 524 -19.49 10.97 -20.66
CA SER A 524 -18.96 10.85 -22.03
C SER A 524 -17.72 11.72 -22.24
N ILE A 525 -16.81 11.31 -23.12
CA ILE A 525 -15.65 12.12 -23.54
C ILE A 525 -16.04 13.47 -24.15
N THR A 526 -17.26 13.57 -24.71
CA THR A 526 -17.81 14.80 -25.27
C THR A 526 -18.20 15.82 -24.21
N GLU A 527 -18.43 15.38 -22.98
CA GLU A 527 -18.75 16.26 -21.86
C GLU A 527 -17.48 16.92 -21.34
N THR A 528 -17.52 18.24 -21.17
CA THR A 528 -16.36 19.00 -20.68
C THR A 528 -16.02 18.66 -19.23
N ASN A 529 -16.91 18.03 -18.48
CA ASN A 529 -16.90 18.01 -17.02
C ASN A 529 -17.33 16.63 -16.48
N ILE A 530 -16.63 16.07 -15.47
CA ILE A 530 -17.17 14.98 -14.61
C ILE A 530 -18.18 15.65 -13.69
N ASN A 531 -19.43 15.80 -14.13
CA ASN A 531 -20.47 16.65 -13.52
C ASN A 531 -20.09 18.11 -13.23
N GLY A 532 -18.82 18.52 -13.43
CA GLY A 532 -18.29 19.89 -13.32
C GLY A 532 -17.92 20.26 -11.89
N ASP A 533 -18.57 19.63 -10.93
CA ASP A 533 -18.42 19.80 -9.50
C ASP A 533 -17.59 18.70 -8.83
N GLY A 534 -17.15 17.67 -9.57
CA GLY A 534 -16.36 16.54 -9.05
C GLY A 534 -17.17 15.41 -8.42
N THR A 535 -18.49 15.49 -8.41
CA THR A 535 -19.35 14.44 -7.87
C THR A 535 -19.21 13.13 -8.64
N TYR A 536 -19.30 12.01 -7.93
CA TYR A 536 -19.18 10.67 -8.51
C TYR A 536 -20.48 9.88 -8.32
N LEU A 537 -21.18 9.62 -9.42
CA LEU A 537 -22.40 8.83 -9.47
C LEU A 537 -22.07 7.34 -9.42
N TRP A 538 -22.49 6.67 -8.34
CA TRP A 538 -22.12 5.29 -8.06
C TRP A 538 -22.89 4.24 -8.89
N ASP A 539 -23.93 4.63 -9.61
CA ASP A 539 -24.80 3.72 -10.37
C ASP A 539 -24.44 3.66 -11.86
N ILE A 540 -23.28 4.21 -12.23
CA ILE A 540 -22.77 4.20 -13.61
C ILE A 540 -21.64 3.17 -13.74
N ASP A 541 -21.91 2.13 -14.52
CA ASP A 541 -20.94 1.10 -14.87
C ASP A 541 -20.23 1.43 -16.19
N GLY A 542 -18.95 1.05 -16.27
CA GLY A 542 -18.20 0.92 -17.51
C GLY A 542 -18.23 -0.51 -18.02
N VAL A 543 -17.98 -0.69 -19.31
CA VAL A 543 -17.93 -2.00 -19.97
C VAL A 543 -16.59 -2.13 -20.67
N VAL A 544 -15.92 -3.27 -20.48
CA VAL A 544 -14.65 -3.62 -21.12
C VAL A 544 -14.64 -5.09 -21.53
N ASN A 545 -14.01 -5.39 -22.66
CA ASN A 545 -13.82 -6.77 -23.10
C ASN A 545 -12.85 -7.51 -22.17
N LYS A 546 -13.17 -8.77 -21.83
CA LYS A 546 -12.34 -9.59 -20.92
C LYS A 546 -10.91 -9.77 -21.40
N ASN A 547 -10.67 -9.83 -22.71
CA ASN A 547 -9.33 -10.01 -23.27
C ASN A 547 -8.41 -8.80 -23.03
N ASN A 548 -8.96 -7.66 -22.60
CA ASN A 548 -8.20 -6.44 -22.36
C ASN A 548 -7.89 -6.21 -20.88
N ILE A 549 -8.31 -7.11 -19.99
CA ILE A 549 -8.16 -6.94 -18.55
C ILE A 549 -7.77 -8.26 -17.87
N LYS A 550 -6.77 -8.19 -16.98
CA LYS A 550 -6.33 -9.31 -16.14
C LYS A 550 -6.83 -9.10 -14.72
N ILE A 551 -7.40 -10.13 -14.11
CA ILE A 551 -7.71 -10.12 -12.67
C ILE A 551 -6.42 -10.26 -11.88
N ILE A 552 -6.20 -9.38 -10.90
CA ILE A 552 -4.91 -9.27 -10.17
C ILE A 552 -5.00 -9.58 -8.67
N ASN A 553 -6.19 -9.89 -8.16
CA ASN A 553 -6.38 -10.38 -6.81
C ASN A 553 -7.51 -11.40 -6.75
N GLU A 554 -7.58 -12.12 -5.64
CA GLU A 554 -8.73 -12.91 -5.27
C GLU A 554 -9.62 -12.07 -4.36
N LYS A 555 -10.89 -11.91 -4.72
CA LYS A 555 -11.84 -11.21 -3.86
C LYS A 555 -12.01 -12.02 -2.57
N SER A 556 -11.91 -11.38 -1.41
CA SER A 556 -12.28 -12.02 -0.15
C SER A 556 -13.76 -12.39 -0.24
N ASP A 557 -14.05 -13.68 -0.21
CA ASP A 557 -15.41 -14.14 0.03
C ASP A 557 -15.62 -14.14 1.54
N PRO A 558 -16.41 -13.18 2.08
CA PRO A 558 -16.66 -13.13 3.51
C PRO A 558 -17.33 -14.41 4.03
N ASN A 559 -17.83 -15.29 3.16
CA ASN A 559 -18.68 -16.41 3.54
C ASN A 559 -18.02 -17.79 3.46
N THR A 560 -16.68 -17.90 3.46
CA THR A 560 -16.00 -19.18 3.23
C THR A 560 -15.96 -20.11 4.44
N ASP A 561 -15.91 -19.56 5.65
CA ASP A 561 -15.66 -20.33 6.87
C ASP A 561 -16.87 -21.16 7.36
N PHE A 562 -18.03 -20.95 6.75
CA PHE A 562 -19.23 -21.75 7.00
C PHE A 562 -19.75 -22.52 5.78
N ILE A 563 -19.01 -22.53 4.65
CA ILE A 563 -19.46 -23.21 3.41
C ILE A 563 -19.76 -24.69 3.62
N ASN A 564 -19.01 -25.35 4.51
CA ASN A 564 -19.17 -26.76 4.87
C ASN A 564 -19.75 -26.95 6.29
N HIS A 565 -20.19 -25.87 6.94
CA HIS A 565 -20.68 -25.91 8.31
C HIS A 565 -22.18 -26.27 8.36
N TRP A 566 -22.62 -27.05 9.35
CA TRP A 566 -24.01 -27.53 9.46
C TRP A 566 -25.05 -26.39 9.51
N ALA A 567 -24.66 -25.25 10.07
CA ALA A 567 -25.51 -24.06 10.18
C ALA A 567 -25.55 -23.19 8.92
N LYS A 568 -24.89 -23.57 7.82
CA LYS A 568 -24.74 -22.75 6.60
C LYS A 568 -26.05 -22.11 6.14
N SER A 569 -27.13 -22.89 6.03
CA SER A 569 -28.42 -22.39 5.57
C SER A 569 -29.00 -21.33 6.51
N TYR A 570 -28.89 -21.52 7.83
CA TYR A 570 -29.35 -20.57 8.83
C TYR A 570 -28.50 -19.29 8.86
N ILE A 571 -27.20 -19.43 8.64
CA ILE A 571 -26.27 -18.30 8.54
C ILE A 571 -26.64 -17.44 7.32
N ILE A 572 -26.80 -18.06 6.14
CA ILE A 572 -27.22 -17.38 4.91
C ILE A 572 -28.59 -16.73 5.07
N ASP A 573 -29.53 -17.41 5.73
CA ASP A 573 -30.86 -16.86 6.01
C ASP A 573 -30.79 -15.62 6.92
N GLY A 574 -30.03 -15.70 8.02
CA GLY A 574 -29.81 -14.57 8.92
C GLY A 574 -29.09 -13.40 8.24
N MET A 575 -28.17 -13.69 7.32
CA MET A 575 -27.50 -12.71 6.48
C MET A 575 -28.48 -11.99 5.54
N ASN A 576 -29.28 -12.76 4.79
CA ASN A 576 -30.27 -12.21 3.85
C ASN A 576 -31.34 -11.37 4.56
N LYS A 577 -31.67 -11.71 5.80
CA LYS A 577 -32.62 -10.97 6.64
C LYS A 577 -31.98 -9.80 7.40
N GLY A 578 -30.67 -9.57 7.24
CA GLY A 578 -29.95 -8.46 7.87
C GLY A 578 -29.73 -8.60 9.38
N TRP A 579 -29.88 -9.79 9.95
CA TRP A 579 -29.65 -10.03 11.38
C TRP A 579 -28.16 -10.03 11.69
N VAL A 580 -27.38 -10.69 10.83
CA VAL A 580 -25.92 -10.82 10.90
C VAL A 580 -25.28 -10.18 9.66
N ASP A 581 -24.06 -9.64 9.82
CA ASP A 581 -23.35 -8.90 8.78
C ASP A 581 -22.88 -9.83 7.64
N THR A 582 -23.01 -9.36 6.39
CA THR A 582 -22.70 -10.08 5.15
C THR A 582 -21.30 -9.80 4.60
N THR A 583 -20.52 -8.97 5.30
CA THR A 583 -19.25 -8.42 4.78
C THR A 583 -17.98 -9.10 5.31
N ASN A 584 -18.09 -10.06 6.25
CA ASN A 584 -16.95 -10.67 6.97
C ASN A 584 -17.06 -12.20 7.15
N ILE A 585 -15.95 -12.85 7.51
CA ILE A 585 -15.87 -14.24 8.03
C ILE A 585 -16.83 -14.41 9.21
N PHE A 586 -17.75 -15.39 9.15
CA PHE A 586 -18.85 -15.50 10.12
C PHE A 586 -18.42 -16.00 11.51
N LYS A 587 -17.38 -16.81 11.55
CA LYS A 587 -16.81 -17.55 12.69
C LYS A 587 -17.83 -18.43 13.41
N PRO A 588 -18.38 -19.47 12.74
CA PRO A 588 -19.50 -20.25 13.27
C PRO A 588 -19.18 -20.92 14.62
N GLU A 589 -17.91 -21.23 14.87
CA GLU A 589 -17.43 -21.94 16.05
C GLU A 589 -17.09 -21.03 17.25
N ASN A 590 -17.05 -19.71 17.07
CA ASN A 590 -16.78 -18.78 18.16
C ASN A 590 -17.99 -18.66 19.07
N PHE A 591 -17.75 -18.52 20.38
CA PHE A 591 -18.80 -18.14 21.33
C PHE A 591 -19.32 -16.74 21.03
N ILE A 592 -20.63 -16.54 21.16
CA ILE A 592 -21.25 -15.23 21.00
C ILE A 592 -21.35 -14.52 22.36
N THR A 593 -20.95 -13.26 22.40
CA THR A 593 -21.07 -12.44 23.62
C THR A 593 -22.52 -12.04 23.89
N ARG A 594 -22.82 -11.65 25.14
CA ARG A 594 -24.15 -11.13 25.52
C ARG A 594 -24.55 -9.93 24.67
N ALA A 595 -23.64 -8.98 24.47
CA ALA A 595 -23.89 -7.79 23.63
C ALA A 595 -24.16 -8.15 22.16
N GLU A 596 -23.41 -9.10 21.59
CA GLU A 596 -23.64 -9.53 20.21
C GLU A 596 -24.97 -10.28 20.06
N PHE A 597 -25.32 -11.12 21.04
CA PHE A 597 -26.58 -11.87 21.02
C PHE A 597 -27.79 -10.93 21.06
N ILE A 598 -27.81 -9.93 21.94
CA ILE A 598 -28.93 -8.98 22.00
C ILE A 598 -29.04 -8.13 20.73
N LYS A 599 -27.92 -7.77 20.09
CA LYS A 599 -27.92 -7.02 18.83
C LYS A 599 -28.60 -7.81 17.71
N ILE A 600 -28.26 -9.09 17.56
CA ILE A 600 -28.90 -9.92 16.52
C ILE A 600 -30.36 -10.23 16.86
N VAL A 601 -30.73 -10.31 18.15
CA VAL A 601 -32.13 -10.43 18.61
C VAL A 601 -32.94 -9.17 18.30
N ASN A 602 -32.43 -7.98 18.64
CA ASN A 602 -33.08 -6.70 18.35
C ASN A 602 -33.39 -6.56 16.86
N ARG A 603 -32.40 -6.87 16.01
CA ARG A 603 -32.56 -6.89 14.55
C ARG A 603 -33.57 -7.92 14.08
N ALA A 604 -33.47 -9.16 14.57
CA ALA A 604 -34.36 -10.23 14.16
C ALA A 604 -35.82 -9.90 14.48
N PHE A 605 -36.10 -9.41 15.69
CA PHE A 605 -37.45 -9.12 16.16
C PHE A 605 -37.91 -7.67 15.94
N ASN A 606 -37.09 -6.85 15.26
CA ASN A 606 -37.36 -5.44 14.98
C ASN A 606 -37.69 -4.64 16.26
N ILE A 607 -36.92 -4.87 17.32
CA ILE A 607 -37.04 -4.16 18.60
C ILE A 607 -36.14 -2.93 18.51
N THR A 608 -36.74 -1.74 18.60
CA THR A 608 -36.05 -0.47 18.31
C THR A 608 -36.28 0.61 19.36
N GLN A 609 -37.17 0.39 20.33
CA GLN A 609 -37.47 1.39 21.35
C GLN A 609 -36.35 1.49 22.37
N ILE A 610 -35.63 2.60 22.34
CA ILE A 610 -34.55 2.93 23.25
C ILE A 610 -35.14 3.41 24.58
N GLY A 611 -34.71 2.80 25.69
CA GLY A 611 -35.07 3.23 27.05
C GLY A 611 -33.91 3.88 27.81
N GLU A 612 -34.08 3.96 29.12
CA GLU A 612 -33.02 4.34 30.06
C GLU A 612 -32.38 3.08 30.67
N GLU A 613 -31.06 3.10 30.85
CA GLU A 613 -30.28 2.07 31.51
C GLU A 613 -29.13 2.71 32.31
N SER A 614 -28.65 2.01 33.34
CA SER A 614 -27.55 2.48 34.20
C SER A 614 -26.67 1.32 34.65
N PHE A 615 -26.03 0.65 33.69
CA PHE A 615 -24.99 -0.32 34.00
C PHE A 615 -23.63 0.37 34.04
N SER A 616 -22.80 0.07 35.03
CA SER A 616 -21.47 0.69 35.19
C SER A 616 -20.45 0.23 34.15
N ASP A 617 -20.74 -0.88 33.46
CA ASP A 617 -19.91 -1.47 32.40
C ASP A 617 -20.50 -1.26 30.99
N VAL A 618 -21.42 -0.31 30.83
CA VAL A 618 -22.03 0.08 29.55
C VAL A 618 -21.97 1.60 29.43
N ASN A 619 -21.13 2.12 28.53
CA ASN A 619 -20.85 3.54 28.37
C ASN A 619 -21.41 4.09 27.04
N PRO A 620 -21.79 5.37 26.95
CA PRO A 620 -22.35 5.98 25.73
C PRO A 620 -21.52 5.85 24.44
N GLY A 621 -20.22 5.54 24.54
CA GLY A 621 -19.34 5.31 23.39
C GLY A 621 -19.22 3.84 22.96
N ASP A 622 -19.78 2.90 23.71
CA ASP A 622 -19.70 1.48 23.40
C ASP A 622 -20.61 1.14 22.20
N TRP A 623 -20.14 0.28 21.29
CA TRP A 623 -20.93 -0.09 20.10
C TRP A 623 -22.28 -0.75 20.42
N PHE A 624 -22.37 -1.37 21.60
CA PHE A 624 -23.57 -2.04 22.10
C PHE A 624 -24.41 -1.15 23.01
N TYR A 625 -24.03 0.12 23.24
CA TYR A 625 -24.72 1.01 24.16
C TYR A 625 -26.22 1.03 23.88
N ASP A 626 -26.62 1.48 22.69
CA ASP A 626 -28.03 1.53 22.27
C ASP A 626 -28.70 0.14 22.24
N GLU A 627 -27.95 -0.91 21.89
CA GLU A 627 -28.49 -2.29 21.86
C GLU A 627 -28.92 -2.76 23.24
N VAL A 628 -28.12 -2.44 24.29
CA VAL A 628 -28.43 -2.77 25.68
C VAL A 628 -29.69 -2.03 26.14
N ARG A 629 -29.81 -0.73 25.85
CA ARG A 629 -30.98 0.10 26.24
C ARG A 629 -32.26 -0.40 25.60
N ILE A 630 -32.18 -0.80 24.33
CA ILE A 630 -33.30 -1.41 23.62
C ILE A 630 -33.68 -2.72 24.31
N ALA A 631 -32.69 -3.56 24.60
CA ALA A 631 -32.90 -4.89 25.16
C ALA A 631 -33.52 -4.86 26.57
N THR A 632 -33.03 -3.96 27.43
CA THR A 632 -33.56 -3.80 28.80
C THR A 632 -34.92 -3.13 28.81
N ASN A 633 -35.14 -2.13 27.96
CA ASN A 633 -36.44 -1.48 27.81
C ASN A 633 -37.51 -2.48 27.34
N ALA A 634 -37.14 -3.39 26.45
CA ALA A 634 -38.03 -4.47 26.00
C ALA A 634 -38.26 -5.58 27.06
N GLY A 635 -37.53 -5.56 28.18
CA GLY A 635 -37.72 -6.45 29.34
C GLY A 635 -37.25 -7.90 29.13
N TYR A 636 -36.70 -8.24 27.97
CA TYR A 636 -36.32 -9.61 27.67
C TYR A 636 -34.97 -10.02 28.28
N ILE A 637 -34.17 -9.08 28.77
CA ILE A 637 -32.89 -9.35 29.44
C ILE A 637 -32.68 -8.36 30.60
N ASN A 638 -31.98 -8.83 31.65
CA ASN A 638 -31.51 -8.02 32.77
C ASN A 638 -29.98 -8.16 32.90
N GLY A 639 -29.36 -7.29 33.70
CA GLY A 639 -27.97 -7.44 34.12
C GLY A 639 -27.75 -8.67 35.01
N ARG A 640 -26.48 -9.02 35.26
CA ARG A 640 -26.10 -10.15 36.13
C ARG A 640 -26.08 -9.79 37.63
N GLY A 641 -26.53 -8.59 37.98
CA GLY A 641 -26.56 -8.05 39.35
C GLY A 641 -25.53 -6.94 39.56
N ASN A 642 -25.59 -6.25 40.70
CA ASN A 642 -24.64 -5.20 41.11
C ASN A 642 -24.40 -4.07 40.09
N GLY A 643 -25.39 -3.75 39.23
CA GLY A 643 -25.22 -2.75 38.19
C GLY A 643 -24.34 -3.18 37.00
N ILE A 644 -24.11 -4.48 36.83
CA ILE A 644 -23.26 -5.04 35.76
C ILE A 644 -24.11 -5.77 34.70
N PHE A 645 -23.88 -5.44 33.42
CA PHE A 645 -24.49 -6.13 32.29
C PHE A 645 -23.66 -7.31 31.76
N ALA A 646 -22.33 -7.21 31.87
CA ALA A 646 -21.32 -8.12 31.31
C ALA A 646 -21.42 -8.26 29.78
N PRO A 647 -21.23 -7.17 29.00
CA PRO A 647 -21.47 -7.17 27.55
C PRO A 647 -20.52 -8.09 26.77
N TYR A 648 -19.27 -8.22 27.21
CA TYR A 648 -18.24 -9.03 26.56
C TYR A 648 -18.22 -10.50 26.99
N ASP A 649 -18.95 -10.86 28.05
CA ASP A 649 -19.03 -12.26 28.47
C ASP A 649 -19.83 -13.06 27.45
N PRO A 650 -19.39 -14.29 27.11
CA PRO A 650 -20.22 -15.23 26.38
C PRO A 650 -21.58 -15.46 27.07
N ILE A 651 -22.63 -15.62 26.25
CA ILE A 651 -23.97 -15.91 26.76
C ILE A 651 -24.17 -17.41 26.95
N THR A 652 -24.74 -17.80 28.09
CA THR A 652 -25.06 -19.20 28.38
C THR A 652 -26.31 -19.67 27.65
N ARG A 653 -26.44 -20.98 27.45
CA ARG A 653 -27.61 -21.62 26.82
C ARG A 653 -28.91 -21.30 27.54
N GLN A 654 -28.93 -21.28 28.87
CA GLN A 654 -30.13 -20.96 29.64
C GLN A 654 -30.49 -19.46 29.60
N GLU A 655 -29.51 -18.55 29.53
CA GLU A 655 -29.77 -17.12 29.31
C GLU A 655 -30.37 -16.89 27.92
N ALA A 656 -29.83 -17.52 26.88
CA ALA A 656 -30.37 -17.45 25.53
C ALA A 656 -31.81 -18.01 25.46
N ALA A 657 -32.06 -19.16 26.10
CA ALA A 657 -33.41 -19.74 26.20
C ALA A 657 -34.41 -18.78 26.85
N LYS A 658 -34.01 -18.09 27.93
CA LYS A 658 -34.86 -17.09 28.58
C LYS A 658 -35.19 -15.93 27.67
N ILE A 659 -34.21 -15.39 26.95
CA ILE A 659 -34.41 -14.27 26.03
C ILE A 659 -35.39 -14.67 24.93
N ILE A 660 -35.14 -15.80 24.26
CA ILE A 660 -35.94 -16.26 23.14
C ILE A 660 -37.35 -16.67 23.60
N GLY A 661 -37.46 -17.43 24.69
CA GLY A 661 -38.75 -17.84 25.26
C GLY A 661 -39.60 -16.64 25.66
N TYR A 662 -38.99 -15.60 26.25
CA TYR A 662 -39.69 -14.37 26.60
C TYR A 662 -40.22 -13.63 25.37
N ILE A 663 -39.35 -13.35 24.38
CA ILE A 663 -39.72 -12.56 23.19
C ILE A 663 -40.79 -13.28 22.34
N THR A 664 -40.75 -14.61 22.30
CA THR A 664 -41.69 -15.43 21.52
C THR A 664 -42.91 -15.87 22.32
N ASN A 665 -43.06 -15.42 23.56
CA ASN A 665 -44.12 -15.82 24.49
C ASN A 665 -44.24 -17.36 24.63
N LYS A 666 -43.11 -18.05 24.72
CA LYS A 666 -42.99 -19.49 24.98
C LYS A 666 -42.49 -19.71 26.40
N ILE A 667 -43.44 -19.80 27.31
CA ILE A 667 -43.23 -20.06 28.74
C ILE A 667 -44.15 -21.22 29.12
N ASP A 668 -43.58 -22.30 29.67
CA ASP A 668 -44.36 -23.47 30.10
C ASP A 668 -43.85 -23.98 31.45
N TYR A 669 -44.77 -24.13 32.40
CA TYR A 669 -44.47 -24.61 33.76
C TYR A 669 -44.64 -26.13 33.89
N ASN A 670 -45.08 -26.81 32.83
CA ASN A 670 -45.17 -28.27 32.78
C ASN A 670 -43.87 -28.83 32.21
N PHE A 671 -42.89 -29.14 33.06
CA PHE A 671 -41.51 -29.51 32.70
C PHE A 671 -41.37 -30.91 32.05
N THR A 672 -42.16 -31.20 31.03
CA THR A 672 -42.24 -32.50 30.35
C THR A 672 -41.10 -32.75 29.37
N TYR A 673 -40.58 -31.71 28.72
CA TYR A 673 -39.43 -31.82 27.82
C TYR A 673 -38.12 -31.71 28.59
N LEU A 674 -38.03 -30.75 29.53
CA LEU A 674 -36.84 -30.52 30.32
C LEU A 674 -36.46 -31.75 31.17
N SER A 675 -37.45 -32.46 31.71
CA SER A 675 -37.22 -33.67 32.52
C SER A 675 -36.69 -34.86 31.73
N THR A 676 -36.65 -34.78 30.39
CA THR A 676 -36.05 -35.83 29.55
C THR A 676 -34.53 -35.73 29.45
N PHE A 677 -33.93 -34.58 29.82
CA PHE A 677 -32.49 -34.38 29.79
C PHE A 677 -31.81 -34.81 31.09
N ASN A 678 -30.64 -35.44 30.97
CA ASN A 678 -29.86 -35.94 32.11
C ASN A 678 -29.43 -34.83 33.08
N ASP A 679 -29.25 -33.61 32.58
CA ASP A 679 -28.87 -32.41 33.32
C ASP A 679 -30.03 -31.42 33.47
N GLY A 680 -31.29 -31.84 33.27
CA GLY A 680 -32.47 -30.97 33.39
C GLY A 680 -32.59 -30.30 34.76
N ASN A 681 -32.12 -30.96 35.83
CA ASN A 681 -32.08 -30.40 37.18
C ASN A 681 -31.00 -29.32 37.38
N SER A 682 -30.03 -29.22 36.47
CA SER A 682 -28.96 -28.19 36.50
C SER A 682 -29.43 -26.85 35.92
N VAL A 683 -30.61 -26.79 35.30
CA VAL A 683 -31.22 -25.53 34.84
C VAL A 683 -31.66 -24.72 36.06
N LEU A 684 -31.25 -23.45 36.12
CA LEU A 684 -31.65 -22.58 37.22
C LEU A 684 -33.16 -22.34 37.22
N ASP A 685 -33.77 -22.23 38.40
CA ASP A 685 -35.22 -22.17 38.56
C ASP A 685 -35.89 -21.06 37.72
N TRP A 686 -35.23 -19.90 37.62
CA TRP A 686 -35.72 -18.77 36.81
C TRP A 686 -35.74 -19.06 35.30
N ALA A 687 -34.89 -19.98 34.83
CA ALA A 687 -34.77 -20.33 33.42
C ALA A 687 -35.69 -21.49 33.02
N LYS A 688 -36.09 -22.36 33.96
CA LYS A 688 -36.86 -23.59 33.69
C LYS A 688 -38.09 -23.37 32.80
N PRO A 689 -38.96 -22.38 33.07
CA PRO A 689 -40.17 -22.21 32.26
C PRO A 689 -39.89 -21.80 30.80
N TYR A 690 -38.80 -21.06 30.59
CA TYR A 690 -38.38 -20.63 29.27
C TYR A 690 -37.67 -21.75 28.52
N VAL A 691 -36.81 -22.51 29.20
CA VAL A 691 -36.14 -23.69 28.63
C VAL A 691 -37.18 -24.71 28.17
N GLU A 692 -38.16 -25.03 29.01
CA GLU A 692 -39.29 -25.89 28.63
C GLU A 692 -40.01 -25.35 27.38
N GLY A 693 -40.32 -24.05 27.38
CA GLY A 693 -41.02 -23.39 26.27
C GLY A 693 -40.27 -23.46 24.94
N VAL A 694 -38.97 -23.16 24.92
CA VAL A 694 -38.16 -23.19 23.69
C VAL A 694 -37.87 -24.60 23.20
N LEU A 695 -37.79 -25.59 24.11
CA LEU A 695 -37.68 -27.01 23.76
C LEU A 695 -38.97 -27.51 23.11
N LYS A 696 -40.12 -27.25 23.74
CA LYS A 696 -41.45 -27.63 23.23
C LYS A 696 -41.78 -26.97 21.89
N ALA A 697 -41.35 -25.72 21.70
CA ALA A 697 -41.50 -25.00 20.44
C ALA A 697 -40.50 -25.41 19.36
N GLY A 698 -39.49 -26.24 19.68
CA GLY A 698 -38.45 -26.67 18.75
C GLY A 698 -37.44 -25.59 18.37
N TYR A 699 -37.35 -24.50 19.14
CA TYR A 699 -36.39 -23.42 18.88
C TYR A 699 -34.97 -23.80 19.31
N MET A 700 -34.87 -24.54 20.42
CA MET A 700 -33.63 -25.13 20.92
C MET A 700 -33.79 -26.65 21.07
N ASN A 701 -32.68 -27.38 20.91
CA ASN A 701 -32.59 -28.83 21.14
C ASN A 701 -31.43 -29.10 22.10
N GLY A 702 -31.46 -30.25 22.79
CA GLY A 702 -30.29 -30.74 23.52
C GLY A 702 -29.28 -31.46 22.62
N TYR A 703 -28.17 -31.87 23.22
CA TYR A 703 -27.10 -32.65 22.59
C TYR A 703 -27.50 -34.13 22.63
N ALA A 704 -27.65 -34.73 21.44
CA ALA A 704 -28.16 -36.09 21.31
C ALA A 704 -27.14 -37.15 21.78
N GLU A 705 -25.85 -36.79 21.78
CA GLU A 705 -24.74 -37.67 22.11
C GLU A 705 -24.75 -38.11 23.58
N ASP A 706 -25.13 -37.20 24.48
CA ASP A 706 -25.13 -37.41 25.93
C ASP A 706 -26.51 -37.14 26.58
N ASN A 707 -27.52 -36.81 25.76
CA ASN A 707 -28.88 -36.47 26.18
C ASN A 707 -28.90 -35.35 27.25
N THR A 708 -28.16 -34.27 26.99
CA THR A 708 -28.07 -33.10 27.88
C THR A 708 -28.52 -31.80 27.21
N PHE A 709 -28.94 -30.82 28.00
CA PHE A 709 -29.25 -29.46 27.56
C PHE A 709 -28.04 -28.50 27.68
N LYS A 710 -27.14 -28.75 28.63
CA LYS A 710 -25.95 -27.95 28.98
C LYS A 710 -26.28 -26.50 29.35
N PRO A 711 -27.08 -26.24 30.41
CA PRO A 711 -27.61 -24.91 30.69
C PRO A 711 -26.56 -23.82 30.94
N SER A 712 -25.43 -24.19 31.53
CA SER A 712 -24.34 -23.27 31.87
C SER A 712 -23.30 -23.12 30.76
N ASP A 713 -23.38 -23.93 29.70
CA ASP A 713 -22.44 -23.83 28.58
C ASP A 713 -22.75 -22.59 27.73
N ASN A 714 -21.69 -22.01 27.14
CA ASN A 714 -21.81 -20.87 26.25
C ASN A 714 -22.26 -21.31 24.85
N ILE A 715 -23.09 -20.50 24.19
CA ILE A 715 -23.49 -20.78 22.80
C ILE A 715 -22.53 -20.19 21.78
N LYS A 716 -22.38 -20.90 20.68
CA LYS A 716 -21.64 -20.46 19.50
C LYS A 716 -22.50 -19.57 18.60
N ARG A 717 -21.86 -18.77 17.76
CA ARG A 717 -22.52 -17.88 16.78
C ARG A 717 -23.43 -18.64 15.82
N ALA A 718 -23.01 -19.83 15.37
CA ALA A 718 -23.83 -20.70 14.53
C ALA A 718 -25.10 -21.21 15.24
N GLU A 719 -25.00 -21.53 16.53
CA GLU A 719 -26.15 -21.94 17.33
C GLU A 719 -27.11 -20.76 17.52
N ALA A 720 -26.59 -19.58 17.84
CA ALA A 720 -27.40 -18.37 18.03
C ALA A 720 -28.26 -18.03 16.80
N VAL A 721 -27.68 -18.00 15.60
CA VAL A 721 -28.45 -17.70 14.37
C VAL A 721 -29.44 -18.81 14.02
N THR A 722 -29.11 -20.07 14.32
CA THR A 722 -30.03 -21.20 14.14
C THR A 722 -31.25 -21.07 15.04
N ILE A 723 -31.05 -20.72 16.32
CA ILE A 723 -32.13 -20.50 17.29
C ILE A 723 -33.05 -19.38 16.80
N LEU A 724 -32.49 -18.25 16.35
CA LEU A 724 -33.26 -17.13 15.82
C LEU A 724 -34.06 -17.50 14.57
N SER A 725 -33.44 -18.21 13.63
CA SER A 725 -34.12 -18.63 12.40
C SER A 725 -35.30 -19.54 12.70
N ARG A 726 -35.14 -20.53 13.60
CA ARG A 726 -36.24 -21.40 14.05
C ARG A 726 -37.34 -20.63 14.77
N ALA A 727 -36.98 -19.69 15.64
CA ALA A 727 -37.94 -18.84 16.35
C ALA A 727 -38.74 -17.92 15.41
N LYS A 728 -38.23 -17.65 14.21
CA LYS A 728 -38.83 -16.77 13.18
C LYS A 728 -39.52 -17.49 12.03
N MET A 729 -39.44 -18.83 11.97
CA MET A 729 -40.02 -19.64 10.89
C MET A 729 -41.54 -19.90 11.02
N LEU A 730 -42.19 -19.29 12.02
CA LEU A 730 -43.61 -19.35 12.31
C LEU A 730 -44.12 -17.93 12.57
#